data_AF-A0A5E7W2J0-F1
#
_entry.id   AF-A0A5E7W2J0-F1
#
_cell.length_a   1.000
_cell.length_b   1.000
_cell.length_c   1.000
_cell.angle_alpha   90.00
_cell.angle_beta   90.00
_cell.angle_gamma   90.00
#
_symmetry.space_group_name_H-M   'P 1'
#
loop_
_entity.id
_entity.type
_entity.pdbx_description
1 polymer ?
#
loop_
_entity_poly.entity_id
_entity_poly.type
_entity_poly.pdbx_seq_one_letter_code
_entity_poly.pdbx_strand_id
1 'polypeptide(L)'
;MNDHPDKDDNAPTFPGMCEELKSAVDAALPQTPGQFGEHLIKQKWGQDIDPTTAQLVTLDYDYAGRSAQNGVHQGRVARAMSLAQVLISNYQTVGDGRFGETAFGLYTPPDVGPPIVVTEHVDELAEPGNDYHYSYEGIYRQTVPQRYGPLTQIAVRPADFKKWVWELGLQYRYQAYLDQAWPSDEVIVAPRPQALKTSAKAAFVMAALLQRHENSLTPKGSELAMQAAGLPSDQAWATLTIEQLQAPTRVPAMLKTGRLKLYRYTSKDIWGYRDPDGRILLYIPGNSSPLHLFDDSGQLHQWVVKQGRHDDTKQALAAHFAEDDRKDGTFHAGVLTALDGMAVYPKVHRLRKEAGFFNDDGLWEPAGYIGFDDSPSGIDPFAQLVLTMKEASRVSVKTIRDDAQVNRDNLSAVVEPVVQWINRFGPLALFVPGGEGLLVLAGIIDAGYGLDQAVNGATSSDRASGVTRTVFGLLNALPLAGAGAALKGEAIEAGAIAEKVHEPGVAPREEVARPTPDQAVAPTPGLSNLTLPTRVELLRGIGPSVASFSDEMLAQIGKVSTVDDDMLRLMQAGRPPTPLLADTISRFRIDQELGQTTVAQGERVERFNSRYEALQHSEHEWVRLFQRQYPDLPNSAIEQMLDRYGVDIQSPPDAVQVRQAFRRLDSKARQYQQHVRLNRAYEGLYLRSVVSPESDTLALHSLKNLPGWPKSLRIEVHDSSLADRVLDRSGALDAASVRRLIKVGNRYQSRDVPTGFYEAVLEILSEDERSALQLSSLDSARELRLKVGERAMPRSELVLGLGRMDSGLPFEAQGLRGGGFPSTPQGEGLTHEMMRLQLKELYPDFSNTEADELLQRAGGNAQVHIDQLKQQFQQLNTDLSRWIDQGADDVNDMDLPFIGLGDAAAQGLNPAQIAAYNVQLIMEEMQDERALRTELADELVRIWQKRGGAPRTTLDMTFENYHRLPVLNVRLDDVTELLMRGFHLTEEDSLNGFLESFPNLEVLNLDSVDLRHFFVGGDAGRSLPPAISQLKHLSSLNLRATQLVFSESAASQLRDLTRLQSLDLSDNPLGVPPLVLGLNDLRQLNLRNTQISRCPIGIKDEPYLTILDLRDNRISRVPPAVMNQAVADDRVLLWGNPLTDEDTLRRLVSHREETGVNVWLDAPRADYGSPMVWLRDCEEALQQSRQALWQRLAVKPSGTRFLDVINRLSLTADFKVSYLSLQARVWRLLHEADTSEEMWTRLSRSSGRFDHPMAAFGALEDRTNL
;
A
#
# COMPACT_ATOMS: atom_id res chain seq x y z
N MET A 1 50.32 -27.07 46.68
CA MET A 1 51.35 -28.02 46.23
C MET A 1 51.22 -28.10 44.72
N ASN A 2 52.23 -27.56 44.03
CA ASN A 2 52.57 -27.59 42.60
C ASN A 2 51.59 -26.88 41.64
N ASP A 3 51.91 -25.69 41.13
CA ASP A 3 52.90 -25.32 40.09
C ASP A 3 52.39 -25.55 38.66
N HIS A 4 52.07 -24.45 37.96
CA HIS A 4 52.41 -24.19 36.55
C HIS A 4 51.94 -22.79 36.10
N PRO A 5 52.61 -22.16 35.11
CA PRO A 5 53.52 -21.04 35.36
C PRO A 5 53.06 -19.70 34.74
N ASP A 6 53.76 -18.64 35.17
CA ASP A 6 53.74 -17.28 34.61
C ASP A 6 53.70 -17.29 33.08
N LYS A 7 52.67 -16.66 32.51
CA LYS A 7 52.68 -16.19 31.12
C LYS A 7 53.21 -14.76 31.11
N ASP A 8 54.29 -14.60 30.37
CA ASP A 8 54.99 -13.36 30.04
C ASP A 8 54.11 -12.10 29.96
N ASP A 9 54.25 -11.25 30.97
CA ASP A 9 53.81 -9.85 31.01
C ASP A 9 54.77 -8.93 30.21
N ASN A 10 55.10 -9.33 28.98
CA ASN A 10 55.93 -8.54 28.06
C ASN A 10 55.22 -8.32 26.73
N ALA A 11 54.02 -7.74 26.79
CA ALA A 11 53.53 -6.91 25.69
C ALA A 11 53.99 -5.46 25.96
N PRO A 12 54.89 -4.87 25.15
CA PRO A 12 55.31 -3.49 25.35
C PRO A 12 54.14 -2.55 25.01
N THR A 13 53.44 -2.08 26.04
CA THR A 13 52.47 -0.99 25.94
C THR A 13 53.21 0.34 25.85
N PHE A 14 53.14 1.00 24.70
CA PHE A 14 53.45 2.42 24.53
C PHE A 14 52.13 3.20 24.72
N PRO A 15 51.82 3.75 25.91
CA PRO A 15 50.50 4.34 26.18
C PRO A 15 50.27 5.63 25.36
N GLY A 16 51.34 6.38 25.08
CA GLY A 16 51.25 7.72 24.48
C GLY A 16 50.75 7.74 23.04
N MET A 17 51.24 6.86 22.15
CA MET A 17 50.85 6.88 20.73
C MET A 17 49.38 6.44 20.53
N CYS A 18 48.91 5.46 21.30
CA CYS A 18 47.53 5.00 21.21
C CYS A 18 46.54 6.04 21.78
N GLU A 19 46.88 6.70 22.89
CA GLU A 19 46.05 7.79 23.45
C GLU A 19 46.02 9.03 22.52
N GLU A 20 47.15 9.35 21.88
CA GLU A 20 47.24 10.45 20.91
C GLU A 20 46.39 10.16 19.66
N LEU A 21 46.47 8.93 19.11
CA LEU A 21 45.63 8.51 17.99
C LEU A 21 44.14 8.47 18.36
N LYS A 22 43.78 8.02 19.57
CA LYS A 22 42.40 8.07 20.08
C LYS A 22 41.85 9.49 20.08
N SER A 23 42.55 10.38 20.76
CA SER A 23 42.14 11.78 20.91
C SER A 23 42.01 12.46 19.55
N ALA A 24 42.92 12.15 18.62
CA ALA A 24 42.88 12.68 17.26
C ALA A 24 41.70 12.13 16.43
N VAL A 25 41.30 10.87 16.61
CA VAL A 25 40.14 10.26 15.95
C VAL A 25 38.84 10.81 16.52
N ASP A 26 38.72 10.85 17.85
CA ASP A 26 37.53 11.35 18.56
C ASP A 26 37.25 12.82 18.24
N ALA A 27 38.30 13.64 18.06
CA ALA A 27 38.17 15.04 17.67
C ALA A 27 37.89 15.26 16.18
N ALA A 28 38.25 14.30 15.31
CA ALA A 28 38.15 14.46 13.86
C ALA A 28 36.92 13.79 13.23
N LEU A 29 36.29 12.84 13.91
CA LEU A 29 35.07 12.17 13.43
C LEU A 29 33.83 13.03 13.72
N PRO A 30 32.95 13.26 12.72
CA PRO A 30 31.65 13.87 12.96
C PRO A 30 30.75 12.98 13.84
N GLN A 31 29.83 13.63 14.55
CA GLN A 31 28.77 12.96 15.30
C GLN A 31 27.91 12.11 14.37
N THR A 32 27.50 10.95 14.88
CA THR A 32 26.50 10.11 14.21
C THR A 32 25.12 10.80 14.21
N PRO A 33 24.17 10.38 13.35
CA PRO A 33 22.80 10.92 13.40
C PRO A 33 22.15 10.74 14.78
N GLY A 34 22.47 9.65 15.48
CA GLY A 34 22.00 9.39 16.84
C GLY A 34 22.58 10.37 17.85
N GLN A 35 23.90 10.56 17.86
CA GLN A 35 24.55 11.52 18.76
C GLN A 35 24.09 12.96 18.50
N PHE A 36 23.93 13.32 17.22
CA PHE A 36 23.40 14.62 16.82
C PHE A 36 21.93 14.78 17.26
N GLY A 37 21.11 13.74 17.07
CA GLY A 37 19.73 13.69 17.50
C GLY A 37 19.57 13.79 19.03
N GLU A 38 20.39 13.08 19.79
CA GLU A 38 20.44 13.16 21.26
C GLU A 38 20.74 14.59 21.73
N HIS A 39 21.68 15.27 21.07
CA HIS A 39 22.00 16.67 21.37
C HIS A 39 20.78 17.57 21.13
N LEU A 40 20.07 17.39 20.02
CA LEU A 40 18.84 18.14 19.71
C LEU A 40 17.71 17.86 20.71
N ILE A 41 17.55 16.61 21.16
CA ILE A 41 16.54 16.25 22.16
C ILE A 41 16.86 16.92 23.50
N LYS A 42 18.10 16.81 23.98
CA LYS A 42 18.54 17.46 25.24
C LYS A 42 18.42 18.98 25.17
N GLN A 43 18.70 19.57 24.01
CA GLN A 43 18.54 21.01 23.78
C GLN A 43 17.08 21.46 23.84
N LYS A 44 16.15 20.68 23.28
CA LYS A 44 14.73 21.03 23.20
C LYS A 44 13.94 20.69 24.47
N TRP A 45 14.20 19.54 25.08
CA TRP A 45 13.38 18.94 26.13
C TRP A 45 14.05 18.91 27.51
N GLY A 46 15.31 19.36 27.61
CA GLY A 46 16.05 19.47 28.87
C GLY A 46 17.15 18.42 29.03
N GLN A 47 18.16 18.74 29.84
CA GLN A 47 19.33 17.88 30.05
C GLN A 47 19.03 16.66 30.95
N ASP A 48 17.92 16.68 31.68
CA ASP A 48 17.51 15.63 32.63
C ASP A 48 16.80 14.43 31.97
N ILE A 49 16.59 14.52 30.65
CA ILE A 49 16.10 13.43 29.80
C ILE A 49 17.31 12.82 29.11
N ASP A 50 17.55 11.55 29.39
CA ASP A 50 18.52 10.75 28.65
C ASP A 50 17.82 10.14 27.42
N PRO A 51 18.07 10.61 26.18
CA PRO A 51 17.33 10.17 25.00
C PRO A 51 17.63 8.73 24.60
N THR A 52 18.68 8.12 25.14
CA THR A 52 19.08 6.73 24.85
C THR A 52 18.34 5.74 25.74
N THR A 53 18.02 6.12 26.99
CA THR A 53 17.35 5.27 27.98
C THR A 53 15.90 5.66 28.22
N ALA A 54 15.49 6.90 27.93
CA ALA A 54 14.08 7.30 27.92
C ALA A 54 13.37 6.65 26.73
N GLN A 55 12.26 5.99 27.01
CA GLN A 55 11.53 5.19 26.03
C GLN A 55 10.15 5.78 25.77
N LEU A 56 9.81 5.98 24.50
CA LEU A 56 8.42 6.07 24.05
C LEU A 56 7.85 4.65 24.01
N VAL A 57 6.79 4.40 24.77
CA VAL A 57 6.21 3.08 24.96
C VAL A 57 4.73 3.10 24.67
N THR A 58 4.27 2.14 23.87
CA THR A 58 2.86 1.81 23.67
C THR A 58 2.53 0.59 24.52
N LEU A 59 1.53 0.74 25.39
CA LEU A 59 1.08 -0.26 26.35
C LEU A 59 -0.35 -0.66 26.01
N ASP A 60 -0.61 -1.96 25.95
CA ASP A 60 -1.95 -2.51 25.74
C ASP A 60 -2.39 -3.18 27.04
N TYR A 61 -3.53 -2.78 27.59
CA TYR A 61 -3.99 -3.19 28.93
C TYR A 61 -5.52 -3.38 29.01
N ASP A 62 -5.96 -4.05 30.08
CA ASP A 62 -7.37 -4.43 30.33
C ASP A 62 -8.00 -5.28 29.20
N TYR A 63 -7.32 -6.38 28.84
CA TYR A 63 -7.85 -7.41 27.96
C TYR A 63 -9.18 -8.00 28.49
N ALA A 64 -10.09 -8.35 27.59
CA ALA A 64 -11.43 -8.86 27.92
C ALA A 64 -11.40 -9.93 29.04
N GLY A 65 -12.10 -9.65 30.15
CA GLY A 65 -12.21 -10.56 31.30
C GLY A 65 -11.25 -10.31 32.47
N ARG A 66 -10.31 -9.35 32.39
CA ARG A 66 -9.41 -9.01 33.52
C ARG A 66 -9.34 -7.51 33.79
N SER A 67 -10.19 -7.02 34.70
CA SER A 67 -10.13 -5.65 35.23
C SER A 67 -8.97 -5.44 36.21
N ALA A 68 -8.54 -4.19 36.40
CA ALA A 68 -7.51 -3.78 37.35
C ALA A 68 -7.64 -4.44 38.73
N GLN A 69 -6.55 -5.03 39.24
CA GLN A 69 -6.47 -5.59 40.59
C GLN A 69 -5.83 -4.56 41.51
N ASN A 70 -6.52 -4.17 42.58
CA ASN A 70 -6.05 -3.15 43.54
C ASN A 70 -5.65 -1.80 42.89
N GLY A 71 -6.32 -1.41 41.80
CA GLY A 71 -6.05 -0.15 41.07
C GLY A 71 -4.81 -0.20 40.16
N VAL A 72 -4.25 -1.38 39.91
CA VAL A 72 -3.14 -1.60 38.98
C VAL A 72 -3.64 -2.45 37.81
N HIS A 73 -3.47 -1.94 36.60
CA HIS A 73 -3.91 -2.60 35.37
C HIS A 73 -2.89 -3.66 34.96
N GLN A 74 -3.37 -4.74 34.33
CA GLN A 74 -2.53 -5.79 33.76
C GLN A 74 -2.47 -5.60 32.25
N GLY A 75 -1.26 -5.72 31.67
CA GLY A 75 -1.08 -5.47 30.24
C GLY A 75 0.24 -5.99 29.70
N ARG A 76 0.50 -5.70 28.42
CA ARG A 76 1.76 -6.00 27.74
C ARG A 76 2.33 -4.77 27.05
N VAL A 77 3.63 -4.80 26.77
CA VAL A 77 4.29 -3.77 25.98
C VAL A 77 4.10 -4.11 24.51
N ALA A 78 3.32 -3.33 23.79
CA ALA A 78 3.12 -3.48 22.35
C ALA A 78 4.39 -3.08 21.58
N ARG A 79 4.98 -1.94 21.99
CA ARG A 79 6.21 -1.41 21.39
C ARG A 79 6.93 -0.49 22.38
N ALA A 80 8.25 -0.52 22.36
CA ALA A 80 9.11 0.41 23.09
C ALA A 80 10.28 0.84 22.21
N MET A 81 10.53 2.15 22.12
CA MET A 81 11.63 2.73 21.35
C MET A 81 12.29 3.84 22.17
N SER A 82 13.61 3.99 22.09
CA SER A 82 14.27 5.14 22.71
C SER A 82 13.87 6.44 22.00
N LEU A 83 13.92 7.58 22.69
CA LEU A 83 13.61 8.88 22.06
C LEU A 83 14.53 9.18 20.87
N ALA A 84 15.80 8.74 20.93
CA ALA A 84 16.72 8.84 19.81
C ALA A 84 16.25 8.01 18.60
N GLN A 85 15.74 6.79 18.81
CA GLN A 85 15.20 5.95 17.72
C GLN A 85 13.94 6.54 17.09
N VAL A 86 13.03 7.08 17.91
CA VAL A 86 11.81 7.76 17.43
C VAL A 86 12.17 8.93 16.51
N LEU A 87 13.19 9.70 16.87
CA LEU A 87 13.68 10.84 16.10
C LEU A 87 14.30 10.43 14.76
N ILE A 88 15.20 9.43 14.74
CA ILE A 88 15.91 9.00 13.52
C ILE A 88 14.96 8.34 12.52
N SER A 89 13.98 7.57 13.02
CA SER A 89 13.02 6.84 12.18
C SER A 89 11.83 7.67 11.72
N ASN A 90 11.70 8.93 12.19
CA ASN A 90 10.52 9.77 12.01
C ASN A 90 9.22 9.01 12.39
N TYR A 91 9.19 8.37 13.57
CA TYR A 91 8.11 7.46 13.97
C TYR A 91 6.82 8.20 14.37
N GLN A 92 5.72 7.90 13.66
CA GLN A 92 4.42 8.59 13.83
C GLN A 92 3.23 7.66 14.17
N THR A 93 3.43 6.36 14.27
CA THR A 93 2.35 5.37 14.47
C THR A 93 2.00 5.16 15.95
N VAL A 94 0.78 4.73 16.25
CA VAL A 94 0.32 4.28 17.59
C VAL A 94 -0.49 2.98 17.48
N GLY A 95 -0.32 2.09 18.47
CA GLY A 95 -1.09 0.83 18.58
C GLY A 95 -1.00 -0.02 17.32
N ASP A 96 -2.14 -0.60 16.91
CA ASP A 96 -2.33 -1.50 15.75
C ASP A 96 -2.16 -0.82 14.38
N GLY A 97 -1.10 -0.01 14.19
CA GLY A 97 -0.77 0.57 12.89
C GLY A 97 -1.47 1.90 12.59
N ARG A 98 -2.08 2.57 13.57
CA ARG A 98 -2.77 3.87 13.39
C ARG A 98 -1.75 5.00 13.22
N PHE A 99 -1.49 5.37 11.96
CA PHE A 99 -0.51 6.40 11.59
C PHE A 99 -1.00 7.82 11.87
N GLY A 100 -0.16 8.64 12.52
CA GLY A 100 -0.34 10.09 12.60
C GLY A 100 -1.41 10.56 13.60
N GLU A 101 -2.21 9.68 14.19
CA GLU A 101 -3.32 10.09 15.08
C GLU A 101 -2.85 10.95 16.27
N THR A 102 -1.70 10.63 16.88
CA THR A 102 -1.16 11.38 18.02
C THR A 102 -0.48 12.69 17.60
N ALA A 103 0.20 12.72 16.45
CA ALA A 103 0.90 13.90 15.95
C ALA A 103 -0.07 14.99 15.45
N PHE A 104 -1.23 14.58 14.93
CA PHE A 104 -2.29 15.47 14.44
C PHE A 104 -3.42 15.73 15.45
N GLY A 105 -3.33 15.16 16.67
CA GLY A 105 -4.31 15.40 17.74
C GLY A 105 -5.66 14.69 17.55
N LEU A 106 -5.69 13.62 16.75
CA LEU A 106 -6.85 12.74 16.54
C LEU A 106 -6.98 11.69 17.65
N TYR A 107 -5.86 11.32 18.27
CA TYR A 107 -5.79 10.51 19.50
C TYR A 107 -5.01 11.28 20.58
N THR A 108 -5.69 11.69 21.65
CA THR A 108 -5.09 12.37 22.80
C THR A 108 -5.29 11.51 24.05
N PRO A 109 -4.34 10.63 24.39
CA PRO A 109 -4.40 9.91 25.64
C PRO A 109 -4.29 10.89 26.82
N PRO A 110 -4.74 10.52 28.03
CA PRO A 110 -4.52 11.33 29.23
C PRO A 110 -3.05 11.70 29.41
N ASP A 111 -2.76 12.88 29.97
CA ASP A 111 -1.37 13.36 30.19
C ASP A 111 -0.54 12.41 31.06
N VAL A 112 -1.20 11.69 31.96
CA VAL A 112 -0.60 10.75 32.89
C VAL A 112 -1.31 9.41 32.73
N GLY A 113 -0.54 8.37 32.43
CA GLY A 113 -1.07 7.04 32.18
C GLY A 113 -1.36 6.26 33.45
N PRO A 114 -2.22 5.23 33.37
CA PRO A 114 -2.49 4.36 34.50
C PRO A 114 -1.25 3.55 34.91
N PRO A 115 -1.16 3.11 36.18
CA PRO A 115 -0.13 2.16 36.60
C PRO A 115 -0.41 0.78 35.98
N ILE A 116 0.55 0.27 35.21
CA ILE A 116 0.45 -1.01 34.48
C ILE A 116 1.59 -1.94 34.93
N VAL A 117 1.23 -3.19 35.23
CA VAL A 117 2.18 -4.29 35.46
C VAL A 117 2.19 -5.20 34.24
N VAL A 118 3.39 -5.43 33.69
CA VAL A 118 3.59 -6.34 32.56
C VAL A 118 3.47 -7.78 33.04
N THR A 119 2.63 -8.57 32.38
CA THR A 119 2.45 -10.00 32.67
C THR A 119 2.85 -10.83 31.46
N GLU A 120 3.68 -11.87 31.66
CA GLU A 120 4.22 -12.71 30.57
C GLU A 120 3.17 -13.62 29.90
N HIS A 121 2.07 -13.94 30.59
CA HIS A 121 1.00 -14.82 30.10
C HIS A 121 -0.35 -14.13 30.31
N VAL A 122 -0.80 -13.39 29.31
CA VAL A 122 -2.21 -12.98 29.19
C VAL A 122 -2.83 -14.08 28.32
N ASP A 123 -3.74 -14.90 28.86
CA ASP A 123 -4.33 -16.02 28.11
C ASP A 123 -4.95 -15.49 26.80
N GLU A 124 -4.42 -15.94 25.65
CA GLU A 124 -4.87 -15.60 24.29
C GLU A 124 -6.15 -16.35 23.89
N LEU A 125 -7.12 -16.46 24.81
CA LEU A 125 -8.45 -17.04 24.54
C LEU A 125 -9.48 -15.97 24.15
N ALA A 126 -9.03 -14.85 23.59
CA ALA A 126 -9.87 -13.92 22.84
C ALA A 126 -9.66 -14.23 21.36
N GLU A 127 -10.75 -14.59 20.67
CA GLU A 127 -10.78 -14.86 19.23
C GLU A 127 -10.00 -13.81 18.41
N PRO A 128 -9.26 -14.21 17.36
CA PRO A 128 -8.52 -13.28 16.52
C PRO A 128 -9.50 -12.46 15.66
N GLY A 129 -9.91 -11.29 16.16
CA GLY A 129 -10.78 -10.39 15.39
C GLY A 129 -11.39 -9.20 16.14
N ASN A 130 -11.43 -9.21 17.48
CA ASN A 130 -11.97 -8.10 18.28
C ASN A 130 -11.00 -7.71 19.41
N ASP A 131 -10.11 -6.77 19.13
CA ASP A 131 -9.13 -6.27 20.09
C ASP A 131 -9.79 -5.32 21.13
N TYR A 132 -10.48 -5.88 22.11
CA TYR A 132 -10.94 -5.13 23.30
C TYR A 132 -9.79 -4.96 24.30
N HIS A 133 -8.78 -4.19 23.93
CA HIS A 133 -7.74 -3.69 24.83
C HIS A 133 -7.67 -2.16 24.75
N TYR A 134 -7.24 -1.49 25.82
CA TYR A 134 -6.92 -0.07 25.75
C TYR A 134 -5.44 0.09 25.40
N SER A 135 -5.14 0.88 24.37
CA SER A 135 -3.77 1.34 24.11
C SER A 135 -3.53 2.64 24.88
N TYR A 136 -2.36 2.77 25.51
CA TYR A 136 -1.84 4.02 26.05
C TYR A 136 -0.41 4.24 25.58
N GLU A 137 -0.10 5.46 25.14
CA GLU A 137 1.26 5.85 24.77
C GLU A 137 1.83 6.85 25.77
N GLY A 138 3.05 6.59 26.25
CA GLY A 138 3.74 7.47 27.18
C GLY A 138 5.26 7.42 27.02
N ILE A 139 5.94 8.44 27.55
CA ILE A 139 7.40 8.45 27.62
C ILE A 139 7.82 8.10 29.04
N TYR A 140 8.63 7.06 29.21
CA TYR A 140 9.01 6.52 30.51
C TYR A 140 10.53 6.44 30.70
N ARG A 141 10.97 6.53 31.95
CA ARG A 141 12.35 6.20 32.37
C ARG A 141 12.51 4.69 32.43
N GLN A 142 13.68 4.20 32.00
CA GLN A 142 14.05 2.80 32.16
C GLN A 142 14.31 2.49 33.65
N THR A 143 13.74 1.41 34.18
CA THR A 143 13.91 0.97 35.57
C THR A 143 14.22 -0.52 35.66
N VAL A 144 14.75 -0.99 36.80
CA VAL A 144 15.02 -2.41 37.06
C VAL A 144 14.37 -2.82 38.39
N PRO A 145 13.31 -3.66 38.39
CA PRO A 145 12.55 -4.12 37.22
C PRO A 145 11.78 -2.98 36.53
N GLN A 146 11.47 -3.14 35.25
CA GLN A 146 10.77 -2.11 34.47
C GLN A 146 9.34 -1.91 35.01
N ARG A 147 8.96 -0.65 35.29
CA ARG A 147 7.62 -0.29 35.78
C ARG A 147 7.02 0.83 34.94
N TYR A 148 5.75 0.69 34.58
CA TYR A 148 5.02 1.69 33.80
C TYR A 148 3.94 2.33 34.67
N GLY A 149 4.06 3.64 34.89
CA GLY A 149 3.07 4.38 35.63
C GLY A 149 3.51 5.82 35.92
N PRO A 150 2.72 6.58 36.69
CA PRO A 150 2.94 8.01 36.91
C PRO A 150 4.33 8.36 37.48
N LEU A 151 4.94 7.47 38.26
CA LEU A 151 6.24 7.70 38.91
C LEU A 151 7.44 7.52 37.96
N THR A 152 7.27 6.77 36.87
CA THR A 152 8.32 6.53 35.88
C THR A 152 8.09 7.32 34.59
N GLN A 153 6.91 7.91 34.41
CA GLN A 153 6.58 8.72 33.25
C GLN A 153 7.34 10.07 33.28
N ILE A 154 7.93 10.42 32.14
CA ILE A 154 8.54 11.73 31.90
C ILE A 154 7.42 12.68 31.48
N ALA A 155 7.44 13.91 32.01
CA ALA A 155 6.46 14.96 31.72
C ALA A 155 6.67 15.59 30.33
N VAL A 156 6.69 14.76 29.29
CA VAL A 156 6.72 15.16 27.88
C VAL A 156 5.60 14.37 27.20
N ARG A 157 4.67 15.07 26.53
CA ARG A 157 3.59 14.42 25.81
C ARG A 157 4.15 13.75 24.54
N PRO A 158 3.81 12.48 24.27
CA PRO A 158 4.15 11.80 23.02
C PRO A 158 3.77 12.62 21.78
N ALA A 159 2.60 13.25 21.78
CA ALA A 159 2.12 14.11 20.70
C ALA A 159 3.08 15.28 20.41
N ASP A 160 3.49 16.01 21.46
CA ASP A 160 4.37 17.16 21.30
C ASP A 160 5.77 16.73 20.82
N PHE A 161 6.26 15.59 21.32
CA PHE A 161 7.54 15.03 20.89
C PHE A 161 7.49 14.59 19.41
N LYS A 162 6.48 13.82 19.01
CA LYS A 162 6.30 13.34 17.62
C LYS A 162 6.07 14.46 16.62
N LYS A 163 5.27 15.47 17.01
CA LYS A 163 5.08 16.69 16.21
C LYS A 163 6.38 17.45 16.03
N TRP A 164 7.19 17.57 17.08
CA TRP A 164 8.51 18.19 16.97
C TRP A 164 9.45 17.40 16.05
N VAL A 165 9.47 16.07 16.16
CA VAL A 165 10.23 15.18 15.27
C VAL A 165 9.86 15.43 13.80
N TRP A 166 8.56 15.50 13.51
CA TRP A 166 8.01 15.79 12.18
C TRP A 166 8.46 17.16 11.66
N GLU A 167 8.29 18.22 12.45
CA GLU A 167 8.63 19.59 12.05
C GLU A 167 10.15 19.86 11.96
N LEU A 168 10.99 19.01 12.56
CA LEU A 168 12.41 19.26 12.70
C LEU A 168 13.16 19.24 11.36
N GLY A 169 12.73 18.39 10.43
CA GLY A 169 13.45 18.15 9.18
C GLY A 169 14.87 17.63 9.42
N LEU A 170 15.02 16.59 10.24
CA LEU A 170 16.31 16.08 10.75
C LEU A 170 17.34 15.85 9.65
N GLN A 171 16.91 15.28 8.52
CA GLN A 171 17.76 14.99 7.37
C GLN A 171 18.53 16.24 6.88
N TYR A 172 17.83 17.35 6.68
CA TYR A 172 18.43 18.61 6.21
C TYR A 172 19.39 19.21 7.23
N ARG A 173 19.04 19.14 8.53
CA ARG A 173 19.89 19.66 9.61
C ARG A 173 21.17 18.85 9.75
N TYR A 174 21.07 17.52 9.65
CA TYR A 174 22.22 16.64 9.74
C TYR A 174 23.14 16.76 8.51
N GLN A 175 22.57 16.91 7.30
CA GLN A 175 23.35 17.23 6.10
C GLN A 175 24.19 18.50 6.28
N ALA A 176 23.56 19.58 6.75
CA ALA A 176 24.23 20.86 6.97
C ALA A 176 25.34 20.75 8.04
N TYR A 177 25.12 19.94 9.07
CA TYR A 177 26.15 19.63 10.07
C TYR A 177 27.35 18.89 9.44
N LEU A 178 27.12 17.82 8.68
CA LEU A 178 28.18 17.04 8.05
C LEU A 178 29.01 17.87 7.06
N ASP A 179 28.39 18.79 6.33
CA ASP A 179 29.08 19.68 5.40
C ASP A 179 30.02 20.68 6.11
N GLN A 180 29.78 20.96 7.40
CA GLN A 180 30.66 21.77 8.24
C GLN A 180 31.68 20.94 9.02
N ALA A 181 31.30 19.72 9.43
CA ALA A 181 32.12 18.86 10.29
C ALA A 181 33.29 18.20 9.54
N TRP A 182 33.11 17.82 8.26
CA TRP A 182 34.18 17.23 7.46
C TRP A 182 35.14 18.28 6.90
N PRO A 183 36.47 18.04 6.94
CA PRO A 183 37.44 18.87 6.23
C PRO A 183 37.19 18.88 4.71
N SER A 184 37.67 19.92 4.02
CA SER A 184 37.62 19.98 2.56
C SER A 184 38.52 18.91 1.92
N ASP A 185 38.20 18.50 0.69
CA ASP A 185 38.93 17.45 -0.02
C ASP A 185 40.40 17.86 -0.27
N GLU A 186 40.64 19.17 -0.47
CA GLU A 186 41.98 19.75 -0.57
C GLU A 186 42.81 19.50 0.69
N VAL A 187 42.21 19.61 1.88
CA VAL A 187 42.89 19.36 3.17
C VAL A 187 43.17 17.87 3.36
N ILE A 188 42.25 16.99 2.96
CA ILE A 188 42.41 15.52 3.07
C ILE A 188 43.54 15.03 2.17
N VAL A 189 43.59 15.49 0.92
CA VAL A 189 44.58 15.07 -0.08
C VAL A 189 45.94 15.77 0.09
N ALA A 190 46.00 16.90 0.82
CA ALA A 190 47.24 17.61 1.06
C ALA A 190 48.31 16.69 1.71
N PRO A 191 49.60 16.87 1.39
CA PRO A 191 50.69 16.10 1.99
C PRO A 191 50.92 16.42 3.49
N ARG A 192 50.12 17.29 4.09
CA ARG A 192 50.22 17.61 5.52
C ARG A 192 49.66 16.46 6.36
N PRO A 193 50.15 16.28 7.61
CA PRO A 193 49.56 15.36 8.56
C PRO A 193 48.08 15.71 8.79
N GLN A 194 47.22 14.69 8.78
CA GLN A 194 45.79 14.80 9.05
C GLN A 194 45.38 13.59 9.89
N ALA A 195 44.72 13.83 11.02
CA ALA A 195 44.38 12.82 12.01
C ALA A 195 43.79 11.53 11.39
N LEU A 196 42.71 11.64 10.61
CA LEU A 196 42.03 10.47 10.03
C LEU A 196 42.91 9.68 9.05
N LYS A 197 43.72 10.37 8.24
CA LYS A 197 44.68 9.73 7.32
C LYS A 197 45.77 8.98 8.08
N THR A 198 46.32 9.60 9.12
CA THR A 198 47.30 8.97 10.03
C THR A 198 46.71 7.73 10.69
N SER A 199 45.47 7.81 11.17
CA SER A 199 44.78 6.68 11.82
C SER A 199 44.46 5.54 10.85
N ALA A 200 44.00 5.85 9.64
CA ALA A 200 43.76 4.84 8.61
C ALA A 200 45.04 4.09 8.23
N LYS A 201 46.16 4.82 8.10
CA LYS A 201 47.49 4.24 7.87
C LYS A 201 47.97 3.40 9.04
N ALA A 202 47.80 3.90 10.27
CA ALA A 202 48.19 3.18 11.49
C ALA A 202 47.45 1.84 11.61
N ALA A 203 46.13 1.82 11.36
CA ALA A 203 45.35 0.60 11.42
C ALA A 203 45.72 -0.43 10.35
N PHE A 204 46.03 0.02 9.13
CA PHE A 204 46.52 -0.86 8.07
C PHE A 204 47.87 -1.50 8.43
N VAL A 205 48.82 -0.71 8.94
CA VAL A 205 50.13 -1.19 9.39
C VAL A 205 49.98 -2.17 10.54
N MET A 206 49.08 -1.85 11.49
CA MET A 206 48.79 -2.72 12.62
C MET A 206 48.19 -4.06 12.22
N ALA A 207 47.21 -4.05 11.33
CA ALA A 207 46.61 -5.27 10.81
C ALA A 207 47.66 -6.18 10.16
N ALA A 208 48.59 -5.60 9.38
CA ALA A 208 49.66 -6.36 8.75
C ALA A 208 50.62 -7.01 9.76
N LEU A 209 50.97 -6.28 10.83
CA LEU A 209 51.88 -6.78 11.87
C LEU A 209 51.20 -7.84 12.75
N LEU A 210 49.93 -7.64 13.10
CA LEU A 210 49.14 -8.59 13.88
C LEU A 210 48.90 -9.89 13.09
N GLN A 211 48.44 -9.79 11.85
CA GLN A 211 48.24 -10.97 11.00
C GLN A 211 49.55 -11.74 10.75
N ARG A 212 50.70 -11.06 10.72
CA ARG A 212 52.01 -11.72 10.68
C ARG A 212 52.31 -12.48 11.97
N HIS A 213 52.05 -11.87 13.12
CA HIS A 213 52.23 -12.52 14.43
C HIS A 213 51.31 -13.75 14.59
N GLU A 214 50.08 -13.67 14.09
CA GLU A 214 49.09 -14.74 14.09
C GLU A 214 49.33 -15.81 13.00
N ASN A 215 50.37 -15.67 12.17
CA ASN A 215 50.66 -16.51 11.00
C ASN A 215 49.54 -16.57 9.95
N SER A 216 48.61 -15.60 9.94
CA SER A 216 47.55 -15.47 8.92
C SER A 216 48.00 -14.65 7.70
N LEU A 217 49.13 -13.93 7.80
CA LEU A 217 49.80 -13.25 6.68
C LEU A 217 51.26 -13.69 6.58
N THR A 218 51.69 -14.06 5.37
CA THR A 218 53.07 -14.53 5.14
C THR A 218 54.09 -13.40 5.33
N PRO A 219 55.38 -13.70 5.57
CA PRO A 219 56.43 -12.68 5.66
C PRO A 219 56.45 -11.75 4.43
N LYS A 220 56.28 -12.33 3.23
CA LYS A 220 56.23 -11.56 1.99
C LYS A 220 54.99 -10.67 1.89
N GLY A 221 53.85 -11.13 2.39
CA GLY A 221 52.63 -10.32 2.49
C GLY A 221 52.81 -9.13 3.44
N SER A 222 53.50 -9.33 4.57
CA SER A 222 53.85 -8.26 5.50
C SER A 222 54.82 -7.25 4.89
N GLU A 223 55.85 -7.70 4.16
CA GLU A 223 56.76 -6.80 3.42
C GLU A 223 56.01 -5.92 2.41
N LEU A 224 55.11 -6.53 1.64
CA LEU A 224 54.30 -5.84 0.64
C LEU A 224 53.33 -4.83 1.30
N ALA A 225 52.77 -5.17 2.47
CA ALA A 225 51.96 -4.26 3.26
C ALA A 225 52.79 -3.06 3.77
N MET A 226 53.97 -3.28 4.34
CA MET A 226 54.81 -2.16 4.80
C MET A 226 55.21 -1.23 3.65
N GLN A 227 55.57 -1.79 2.50
CA GLN A 227 55.86 -1.00 1.30
C GLN A 227 54.64 -0.23 0.79
N ALA A 228 53.45 -0.82 0.83
CA ALA A 228 52.18 -0.15 0.51
C ALA A 228 51.89 1.01 1.48
N ALA A 229 52.30 0.90 2.74
CA ALA A 229 52.24 1.97 3.73
C ALA A 229 53.37 3.02 3.58
N GLY A 230 54.27 2.88 2.62
CA GLY A 230 55.43 3.76 2.46
C GLY A 230 56.46 3.63 3.60
N LEU A 231 56.50 2.46 4.26
CA LEU A 231 57.43 2.12 5.33
C LEU A 231 58.50 1.14 4.84
N PRO A 232 59.65 1.01 5.55
CA PRO A 232 60.64 -0.04 5.28
C PRO A 232 60.02 -1.44 5.35
N SER A 233 60.47 -2.36 4.48
CA SER A 233 59.91 -3.72 4.39
C SER A 233 60.08 -4.56 5.67
N ASP A 234 61.05 -4.22 6.51
CA ASP A 234 61.38 -4.84 7.79
C ASP A 234 60.84 -4.07 9.01
N GLN A 235 59.96 -3.08 8.79
CA GLN A 235 59.39 -2.25 9.86
C GLN A 235 58.75 -3.13 10.95
N ALA A 236 59.26 -2.99 12.18
CA ALA A 236 58.72 -3.65 13.36
C ALA A 236 57.80 -2.71 14.15
N TRP A 237 56.90 -3.27 14.94
CA TRP A 237 56.00 -2.51 15.82
C TRP A 237 56.79 -1.64 16.82
N ALA A 238 57.81 -2.22 17.46
CA ALA A 238 58.58 -1.57 18.53
C ALA A 238 59.38 -0.34 18.07
N THR A 239 59.58 -0.16 16.76
CA THR A 239 60.36 0.94 16.17
C THR A 239 59.51 1.89 15.33
N LEU A 240 58.19 1.70 15.30
CA LEU A 240 57.26 2.56 14.56
C LEU A 240 57.03 3.87 15.33
N THR A 241 57.22 5.02 14.67
CA THR A 241 56.96 6.34 15.27
C THR A 241 55.75 7.03 14.67
N ILE A 242 55.16 7.97 15.43
CA ILE A 242 54.03 8.76 14.96
C ILE A 242 54.41 9.64 13.75
N GLU A 243 55.66 10.11 13.66
CA GLU A 243 56.15 10.88 12.52
C GLU A 243 56.18 10.04 11.24
N GLN A 244 56.52 8.75 11.31
CA GLN A 244 56.47 7.83 10.17
C GLN A 244 55.04 7.60 9.68
N LEU A 245 54.07 7.56 10.61
CA LEU A 245 52.64 7.46 10.29
C LEU A 245 52.08 8.77 9.72
N GLN A 246 52.55 9.92 10.20
CA GLN A 246 52.14 11.24 9.71
C GLN A 246 52.81 11.63 8.38
N ALA A 247 53.92 10.99 8.03
CA ALA A 247 54.64 11.26 6.79
C ALA A 247 53.78 10.92 5.54
N PRO A 248 53.88 11.72 4.45
CA PRO A 248 53.16 11.45 3.21
C PRO A 248 53.41 10.04 2.70
N THR A 249 52.34 9.30 2.40
CA THR A 249 52.48 7.94 1.88
C THR A 249 52.85 7.98 0.41
N ARG A 250 54.05 7.49 0.08
CA ARG A 250 54.50 7.29 -1.29
C ARG A 250 54.75 5.81 -1.54
N VAL A 251 53.83 5.18 -2.25
CA VAL A 251 53.99 3.79 -2.66
C VAL A 251 55.14 3.70 -3.67
N PRO A 252 56.07 2.73 -3.53
CA PRO A 252 57.15 2.53 -4.49
C PRO A 252 56.63 2.41 -5.93
N ALA A 253 57.30 3.04 -6.90
CA ALA A 253 56.87 3.04 -8.30
C ALA A 253 56.80 1.65 -8.95
N MET A 254 57.45 0.64 -8.35
CA MET A 254 57.42 -0.75 -8.81
C MET A 254 56.15 -1.50 -8.37
N LEU A 255 55.40 -0.98 -7.40
CA LEU A 255 54.12 -1.55 -6.97
C LEU A 255 52.98 -0.86 -7.71
N LYS A 256 52.11 -1.65 -8.34
CA LYS A 256 50.85 -1.15 -8.89
C LYS A 256 49.79 -1.13 -7.80
N THR A 257 49.05 -0.04 -7.72
CA THR A 257 47.95 0.13 -6.76
C THR A 257 46.66 0.41 -7.51
N GLY A 258 45.56 -0.19 -7.06
CA GLY A 258 44.26 0.02 -7.66
C GLY A 258 43.14 -0.57 -6.84
N ARG A 259 41.90 -0.18 -7.12
CA ARG A 259 40.72 -0.70 -6.43
C ARG A 259 40.18 -1.94 -7.14
N LEU A 260 39.65 -2.91 -6.41
CA LEU A 260 39.08 -4.12 -7.01
C LEU A 260 37.94 -3.72 -7.96
N LYS A 261 37.95 -4.24 -9.18
CA LYS A 261 36.91 -4.08 -10.20
C LYS A 261 36.23 -5.44 -10.42
N LEU A 262 34.91 -5.48 -10.30
CA LEU A 262 34.08 -6.64 -10.63
C LEU A 262 33.12 -6.25 -11.75
N TYR A 263 33.15 -7.00 -12.84
CA TYR A 263 32.47 -6.69 -14.08
C TYR A 263 32.88 -5.30 -14.59
N ARG A 264 32.03 -4.28 -14.40
CA ARG A 264 32.32 -2.88 -14.74
C ARG A 264 32.43 -1.96 -13.52
N TYR A 265 32.09 -2.47 -12.35
CA TYR A 265 31.95 -1.67 -11.14
C TYR A 265 33.25 -1.70 -10.35
N THR A 266 33.71 -0.53 -9.96
CA THR A 266 34.89 -0.38 -9.10
C THR A 266 34.45 -0.33 -7.65
N SER A 267 35.07 -1.13 -6.79
CA SER A 267 34.83 -1.10 -5.36
C SER A 267 35.17 0.27 -4.78
N LYS A 268 34.45 0.66 -3.73
CA LYS A 268 34.66 1.95 -3.05
C LYS A 268 35.97 1.95 -2.28
N ASP A 269 36.33 0.82 -1.68
CA ASP A 269 37.31 0.75 -0.60
C ASP A 269 38.16 -0.53 -0.55
N ILE A 270 37.98 -1.49 -1.47
CA ILE A 270 38.84 -2.67 -1.55
C ILE A 270 40.09 -2.32 -2.39
N TRP A 271 41.26 -2.31 -1.75
CA TRP A 271 42.52 -1.95 -2.40
C TRP A 271 43.37 -3.18 -2.72
N GLY A 272 43.91 -3.25 -3.93
CA GLY A 272 44.91 -4.22 -4.32
C GLY A 272 46.28 -3.58 -4.53
N TYR A 273 47.30 -4.17 -3.91
CA TYR A 273 48.71 -3.82 -4.06
C TYR A 273 49.40 -4.97 -4.77
N ARG A 274 49.99 -4.70 -5.94
CA ARG A 274 50.54 -5.74 -6.81
C ARG A 274 52.01 -5.49 -7.10
N ASP A 275 52.82 -6.52 -6.89
CA ASP A 275 54.25 -6.45 -7.16
C ASP A 275 54.59 -6.89 -8.60
N PRO A 276 55.83 -6.67 -9.07
CA PRO A 276 56.26 -7.09 -10.40
C PRO A 276 56.25 -8.61 -10.63
N ASP A 277 56.30 -9.40 -9.56
CA ASP A 277 56.29 -10.87 -9.62
C ASP A 277 54.88 -11.44 -9.81
N GLY A 278 53.85 -10.58 -9.77
CA GLY A 278 52.45 -10.96 -9.99
C GLY A 278 51.65 -11.20 -8.70
N ARG A 279 52.27 -11.07 -7.52
CA ARG A 279 51.60 -11.26 -6.23
C ARG A 279 50.65 -10.10 -5.94
N ILE A 280 49.53 -10.41 -5.32
CA ILE A 280 48.45 -9.46 -5.03
C ILE A 280 48.16 -9.47 -3.54
N LEU A 281 48.36 -8.33 -2.87
CA LEU A 281 47.87 -8.09 -1.52
C LEU A 281 46.57 -7.28 -1.59
N LEU A 282 45.46 -7.91 -1.23
CA LEU A 282 44.15 -7.29 -1.19
C LEU A 282 43.85 -6.83 0.24
N TYR A 283 43.48 -5.57 0.39
CA TYR A 283 43.02 -4.96 1.64
C TYR A 283 41.51 -4.74 1.59
N ILE A 284 40.80 -5.40 2.49
CA ILE A 284 39.34 -5.34 2.63
C ILE A 284 39.03 -4.72 4.01
N PRO A 285 38.76 -3.40 4.07
CA PRO A 285 38.44 -2.71 5.33
C PRO A 285 37.22 -3.33 6.03
N GLY A 286 37.24 -3.41 7.37
CA GLY A 286 36.13 -3.93 8.18
C GLY A 286 36.09 -5.45 8.38
N ASN A 287 36.98 -6.20 7.73
CA ASN A 287 37.11 -7.65 7.91
C ASN A 287 38.07 -7.99 9.07
N SER A 288 37.83 -9.10 9.80
CA SER A 288 38.65 -9.50 10.97
C SER A 288 40.11 -9.82 10.62
N SER A 289 40.36 -10.28 9.39
CA SER A 289 41.69 -10.42 8.78
C SER A 289 41.66 -9.64 7.46
N PRO A 290 41.89 -8.32 7.49
CA PRO A 290 41.60 -7.45 6.36
C PRO A 290 42.60 -7.60 5.20
N LEU A 291 43.77 -8.21 5.43
CA LEU A 291 44.79 -8.42 4.40
C LEU A 291 44.80 -9.86 3.89
N HIS A 292 44.68 -10.00 2.57
CA HIS A 292 44.67 -11.28 1.86
C HIS A 292 45.76 -11.29 0.80
N LEU A 293 46.68 -12.25 0.88
CA LEU A 293 47.74 -12.41 -0.11
C LEU A 293 47.37 -13.50 -1.12
N PHE A 294 47.58 -13.22 -2.40
CA PHE A 294 47.43 -14.15 -3.51
C PHE A 294 48.74 -14.21 -4.30
N ASP A 295 49.14 -15.41 -4.73
CA ASP A 295 50.37 -15.57 -5.50
C ASP A 295 50.25 -15.01 -6.92
N ASP A 296 49.04 -15.04 -7.49
CA ASP A 296 48.71 -14.56 -8.83
C ASP A 296 47.23 -14.16 -8.97
N SER A 297 46.87 -13.59 -10.13
CA SER A 297 45.49 -13.20 -10.44
C SER A 297 44.50 -14.37 -10.52
N GLY A 298 44.96 -15.57 -10.89
CA GLY A 298 44.14 -16.77 -10.96
C GLY A 298 43.63 -17.22 -9.58
N GLN A 299 44.47 -17.15 -8.55
CA GLN A 299 44.05 -17.41 -7.17
C GLN A 299 43.01 -16.38 -6.69
N LEU A 300 43.19 -15.10 -7.03
CA LEU A 300 42.19 -14.06 -6.74
C LEU A 300 40.85 -14.36 -7.43
N HIS A 301 40.87 -14.75 -8.71
CA HIS A 301 39.67 -15.10 -9.46
C HIS A 301 38.90 -16.25 -8.80
N GLN A 302 39.60 -17.31 -8.40
CA GLN A 302 39.00 -18.44 -7.69
C GLN A 302 38.39 -18.03 -6.35
N TRP A 303 39.03 -17.11 -5.64
CA TRP A 303 38.52 -16.60 -4.37
C TRP A 303 37.22 -15.82 -4.53
N VAL A 304 37.17 -14.87 -5.47
CA VAL A 304 35.94 -14.10 -5.75
C VAL A 304 34.80 -15.03 -6.15
N VAL A 305 35.06 -16.02 -7.01
CA VAL A 305 34.08 -17.04 -7.41
C VAL A 305 33.58 -17.84 -6.20
N LYS A 306 34.48 -18.18 -5.26
CA LYS A 306 34.11 -18.89 -4.02
C LYS A 306 33.19 -18.03 -3.15
N GLN A 307 33.44 -16.73 -3.03
CA GLN A 307 32.54 -15.82 -2.31
C GLN A 307 31.18 -15.67 -3.00
N GLY A 308 31.13 -15.68 -4.34
CA GLY A 308 29.87 -15.62 -5.07
C GLY A 308 28.94 -16.85 -4.90
N ARG A 309 29.42 -17.96 -4.32
CA ARG A 309 28.64 -19.21 -4.18
C ARG A 309 27.72 -19.27 -2.96
N HIS A 310 27.95 -18.44 -1.95
CA HIS A 310 27.14 -18.42 -0.73
C HIS A 310 26.53 -17.02 -0.58
N ASP A 311 25.24 -16.94 -0.26
CA ASP A 311 24.53 -15.67 -0.26
C ASP A 311 25.12 -14.67 0.74
N ASP A 312 25.52 -15.12 1.94
CA ASP A 312 26.10 -14.24 2.97
C ASP A 312 27.41 -13.59 2.52
N THR A 313 28.33 -14.38 1.93
CA THR A 313 29.64 -13.86 1.47
C THR A 313 29.53 -13.08 0.16
N LYS A 314 28.56 -13.43 -0.70
CA LYS A 314 28.20 -12.66 -1.89
C LYS A 314 27.68 -11.27 -1.52
N GLN A 315 26.76 -11.18 -0.57
CA GLN A 315 26.23 -9.89 -0.09
C GLN A 315 27.31 -9.07 0.62
N ALA A 316 28.14 -9.70 1.46
CA ALA A 316 29.26 -9.03 2.11
C ALA A 316 30.27 -8.43 1.10
N LEU A 317 30.63 -9.17 0.05
CA LEU A 317 31.50 -8.65 -1.01
C LEU A 317 30.82 -7.54 -1.84
N ALA A 318 29.53 -7.70 -2.18
CA ALA A 318 28.76 -6.69 -2.90
C ALA A 318 28.59 -5.38 -2.10
N ALA A 319 28.62 -5.43 -0.77
CA ALA A 319 28.53 -4.25 0.10
C ALA A 319 29.68 -3.23 -0.10
N HIS A 320 30.80 -3.66 -0.67
CA HIS A 320 31.92 -2.78 -1.03
C HIS A 320 31.72 -1.99 -2.33
N PHE A 321 30.60 -2.20 -3.03
CA PHE A 321 30.22 -1.47 -4.26
C PHE A 321 29.12 -0.45 -3.99
N ALA A 322 28.86 0.45 -4.94
CA ALA A 322 27.75 1.40 -4.82
C ALA A 322 26.41 0.66 -4.80
N GLU A 323 25.45 1.19 -4.03
CA GLU A 323 24.16 0.52 -3.85
C GLU A 323 23.44 0.32 -5.18
N ASP A 324 23.47 1.33 -6.04
CA ASP A 324 22.93 1.30 -7.41
C ASP A 324 23.66 0.29 -8.32
N ASP A 325 24.94 -0.01 -8.02
CA ASP A 325 25.74 -0.97 -8.81
C ASP A 325 25.47 -2.43 -8.41
N ARG A 326 24.93 -2.67 -7.21
CA ARG A 326 24.70 -4.03 -6.69
C ARG A 326 23.59 -4.75 -7.45
N LYS A 327 22.52 -4.02 -7.81
CA LYS A 327 21.31 -4.53 -8.44
C LYS A 327 21.37 -4.39 -9.97
N ASP A 328 20.58 -5.20 -10.66
CA ASP A 328 20.44 -5.10 -12.12
C ASP A 328 19.82 -3.76 -12.53
N GLY A 329 20.47 -3.08 -13.46
CA GLY A 329 19.90 -1.94 -14.18
C GLY A 329 19.12 -2.39 -15.41
N THR A 330 18.46 -1.44 -16.08
CA THR A 330 17.76 -1.70 -17.36
C THR A 330 18.70 -2.25 -18.43
N PHE A 331 19.94 -1.76 -18.44
CA PHE A 331 20.90 -2.01 -19.51
C PHE A 331 22.02 -2.98 -19.16
N HIS A 332 22.33 -3.14 -17.87
CA HIS A 332 23.49 -3.89 -17.40
C HIS A 332 23.17 -4.69 -16.14
N ALA A 333 23.76 -5.88 -16.06
CA ALA A 333 23.72 -6.71 -14.85
C ALA A 333 24.48 -6.02 -13.71
N GLY A 334 23.93 -6.10 -12.49
CA GLY A 334 24.58 -5.61 -11.28
C GLY A 334 25.69 -6.53 -10.79
N VAL A 335 26.43 -6.09 -9.77
CA VAL A 335 27.50 -6.88 -9.12
C VAL A 335 27.00 -8.25 -8.65
N LEU A 336 25.78 -8.33 -8.09
CA LEU A 336 25.20 -9.58 -7.61
C LEU A 336 25.00 -10.60 -8.75
N THR A 337 24.43 -10.15 -9.86
CA THR A 337 24.20 -10.98 -11.05
C THR A 337 25.52 -11.39 -11.72
N ALA A 338 26.52 -10.51 -11.74
CA ALA A 338 27.85 -10.85 -12.24
C ALA A 338 28.53 -11.94 -11.38
N LEU A 339 28.38 -11.87 -10.05
CA LEU A 339 28.88 -12.91 -9.13
C LEU A 339 28.14 -14.23 -9.34
N ASP A 340 26.81 -14.22 -9.49
CA ASP A 340 26.02 -15.42 -9.79
C ASP A 340 26.42 -16.05 -11.14
N GLY A 341 26.68 -15.22 -12.15
CA GLY A 341 27.19 -15.66 -13.45
C GLY A 341 28.55 -16.33 -13.34
N MET A 342 29.52 -15.70 -12.68
CA MET A 342 30.87 -16.24 -12.48
C MET A 342 30.87 -17.50 -11.61
N ALA A 343 29.95 -17.62 -10.65
CA ALA A 343 29.82 -18.78 -9.77
C ALA A 343 29.47 -20.09 -10.52
N VAL A 344 28.76 -19.98 -11.65
CA VAL A 344 28.30 -21.11 -12.46
C VAL A 344 29.17 -21.40 -13.70
N TYR A 345 30.16 -20.57 -14.00
CA TYR A 345 31.12 -20.78 -15.10
C TYR A 345 31.82 -22.15 -14.97
N PRO A 346 32.00 -22.93 -16.07
CA PRO A 346 31.82 -22.58 -17.48
C PRO A 346 30.41 -22.82 -18.05
N LYS A 347 29.37 -22.99 -17.22
CA LYS A 347 27.99 -23.09 -17.72
C LYS A 347 27.49 -21.70 -18.11
N VAL A 348 26.62 -21.67 -19.13
CA VAL A 348 25.91 -20.45 -19.52
C VAL A 348 24.97 -20.05 -18.39
N HIS A 349 25.14 -18.84 -17.85
CA HIS A 349 24.20 -18.25 -16.92
C HIS A 349 23.06 -17.63 -17.73
N ARG A 350 21.83 -18.10 -17.49
CA ARG A 350 20.62 -17.54 -18.10
C ARG A 350 19.86 -16.73 -17.05
N LEU A 351 19.68 -15.46 -17.34
CA LEU A 351 19.00 -14.51 -16.50
C LEU A 351 17.50 -14.82 -16.44
N ARG A 352 16.90 -14.56 -15.27
CA ARG A 352 15.47 -14.72 -15.08
C ARG A 352 14.70 -13.64 -15.85
N LYS A 353 13.42 -13.88 -16.12
CA LYS A 353 12.52 -12.95 -16.85
C LYS A 353 12.44 -11.54 -16.23
N GLU A 354 12.83 -11.42 -14.97
CA GLU A 354 12.83 -10.17 -14.21
C GLU A 354 14.08 -9.31 -14.47
N ALA A 355 15.18 -9.87 -14.96
CA ALA A 355 16.40 -9.14 -15.28
C ALA A 355 16.19 -8.03 -16.34
N GLY A 356 17.07 -7.03 -16.34
CA GLY A 356 17.05 -5.91 -17.29
C GLY A 356 17.07 -6.36 -18.75
N PHE A 357 16.42 -5.60 -19.63
CA PHE A 357 16.22 -5.95 -21.05
C PHE A 357 17.48 -6.06 -21.88
N PHE A 358 18.60 -5.53 -21.42
CA PHE A 358 19.87 -5.59 -22.14
C PHE A 358 20.98 -6.24 -21.32
N ASN A 359 20.62 -7.00 -20.28
CA ASN A 359 21.56 -7.79 -19.48
C ASN A 359 21.97 -9.05 -20.25
N ASP A 360 23.21 -9.50 -20.08
CA ASP A 360 23.80 -10.55 -20.91
C ASP A 360 23.50 -11.96 -20.38
N ASP A 361 22.80 -12.77 -21.18
CA ASP A 361 22.86 -14.23 -21.07
C ASP A 361 24.16 -14.71 -21.69
N GLY A 362 24.93 -15.57 -21.02
CA GLY A 362 26.21 -15.98 -21.59
C GLY A 362 27.18 -16.68 -20.65
N LEU A 363 28.42 -16.81 -21.13
CA LEU A 363 29.56 -17.31 -20.39
C LEU A 363 30.20 -16.17 -19.59
N TRP A 364 30.26 -16.34 -18.27
CA TRP A 364 30.81 -15.36 -17.35
C TRP A 364 32.23 -15.75 -16.92
N GLU A 365 33.20 -15.68 -17.83
CA GLU A 365 34.59 -16.06 -17.54
C GLU A 365 35.25 -15.12 -16.51
N PRO A 366 35.64 -15.61 -15.31
CA PRO A 366 36.16 -14.76 -14.23
C PRO A 366 37.35 -13.87 -14.64
N ALA A 367 38.23 -14.36 -15.52
CA ALA A 367 39.39 -13.62 -15.98
C ALA A 367 39.05 -12.37 -16.81
N GLY A 368 37.88 -12.34 -17.46
CA GLY A 368 37.40 -11.18 -18.22
C GLY A 368 36.70 -10.13 -17.36
N TYR A 369 36.29 -10.48 -16.13
CA TYR A 369 35.42 -9.63 -15.30
C TYR A 369 36.03 -9.22 -13.96
N ILE A 370 37.09 -9.88 -13.49
CA ILE A 370 37.74 -9.55 -12.22
C ILE A 370 39.08 -8.88 -12.52
N GLY A 371 39.23 -7.63 -12.08
CA GLY A 371 40.44 -6.84 -12.31
C GLY A 371 40.63 -5.73 -11.29
N PHE A 372 41.39 -4.70 -11.68
CA PHE A 372 41.65 -3.53 -10.85
C PHE A 372 41.51 -2.24 -11.68
N ASP A 373 41.02 -1.19 -11.02
CA ASP A 373 41.05 0.18 -11.50
C ASP A 373 42.32 0.86 -10.96
N ASP A 374 43.36 0.94 -11.80
CA ASP A 374 44.70 1.35 -11.42
C ASP A 374 44.79 2.85 -11.14
N SER A 375 45.30 3.18 -9.95
CA SER A 375 45.46 4.57 -9.51
C SER A 375 46.67 5.24 -10.17
N PRO A 376 46.56 6.51 -10.58
CA PRO A 376 47.70 7.31 -11.00
C PRO A 376 48.85 7.31 -9.98
N SER A 377 50.10 7.37 -10.47
CA SER A 377 51.29 7.41 -9.63
C SER A 377 51.30 8.62 -8.69
N GLY A 378 51.53 8.39 -7.39
CA GLY A 378 51.64 9.45 -6.38
C GLY A 378 50.36 9.73 -5.59
N ILE A 379 49.28 8.99 -5.83
CA ILE A 379 48.07 9.03 -4.98
C ILE A 379 48.35 8.36 -3.63
N ASP A 380 47.97 9.04 -2.54
CA ASP A 380 48.00 8.48 -1.19
C ASP A 380 46.75 7.61 -0.96
N PRO A 381 46.88 6.27 -0.84
CA PRO A 381 45.72 5.37 -0.70
C PRO A 381 44.94 5.64 0.59
N PHE A 382 45.59 6.14 1.65
CA PHE A 382 44.92 6.43 2.92
C PHE A 382 44.12 7.74 2.86
N ALA A 383 44.57 8.72 2.07
CA ALA A 383 43.76 9.90 1.78
C ALA A 383 42.48 9.52 1.01
N GLN A 384 42.57 8.58 0.07
CA GLN A 384 41.41 8.08 -0.67
C GLN A 384 40.44 7.28 0.21
N LEU A 385 40.94 6.51 1.19
CA LEU A 385 40.10 5.85 2.19
C LEU A 385 39.32 6.88 3.02
N VAL A 386 39.95 7.99 3.44
CA VAL A 386 39.26 9.07 4.18
C VAL A 386 38.22 9.78 3.32
N LEU A 387 38.51 10.03 2.04
CA LEU A 387 37.50 10.57 1.11
C LEU A 387 36.31 9.61 0.95
N THR A 388 36.57 8.30 0.94
CA THR A 388 35.52 7.29 0.89
C THR A 388 34.68 7.26 2.17
N MET A 389 35.31 7.45 3.34
CA MET A 389 34.59 7.61 4.62
C MET A 389 33.67 8.83 4.60
N LYS A 390 34.19 9.98 4.12
CA LYS A 390 33.42 11.22 3.98
C LYS A 390 32.22 11.03 3.05
N GLU A 391 32.43 10.44 1.88
CA GLU A 391 31.36 10.16 0.92
C GLU A 391 30.31 9.19 1.49
N ALA A 392 30.75 8.12 2.16
CA ALA A 392 29.85 7.18 2.81
C ALA A 392 28.97 7.87 3.88
N SER A 393 29.54 8.77 4.68
CA SER A 393 28.78 9.53 5.69
C SER A 393 27.73 10.45 5.06
N ARG A 394 28.02 11.05 3.90
CA ARG A 394 27.07 11.92 3.16
C ARG A 394 25.96 11.11 2.51
N VAL A 395 26.28 9.98 1.89
CA VAL A 395 25.29 9.06 1.33
C VAL A 395 24.34 8.56 2.43
N SER A 396 24.85 8.35 3.64
CA SER A 396 24.06 7.88 4.78
C SER A 396 22.97 8.85 5.26
N VAL A 397 23.05 10.13 4.89
CA VAL A 397 21.97 11.11 5.16
C VAL A 397 20.67 10.72 4.46
N LYS A 398 20.75 10.06 3.29
CA LYS A 398 19.57 9.62 2.53
C LYS A 398 18.74 8.55 3.24
N THR A 399 19.27 7.91 4.29
CA THR A 399 18.55 6.89 5.06
C THR A 399 17.90 7.42 6.34
N ILE A 400 18.14 8.68 6.68
CA ILE A 400 17.28 9.40 7.61
C ILE A 400 15.97 9.65 6.87
N ARG A 401 14.87 9.03 7.35
CA ARG A 401 13.57 9.13 6.70
C ARG A 401 13.10 10.59 6.68
N ASP A 402 12.63 11.02 5.51
CA ASP A 402 11.90 12.28 5.35
C ASP A 402 10.39 12.03 5.46
N ASP A 403 9.61 13.11 5.53
CA ASP A 403 8.15 13.05 5.69
C ASP A 403 7.43 12.34 4.52
N ALA A 404 8.08 12.21 3.36
CA ALA A 404 7.51 11.58 2.16
C ALA A 404 7.73 10.05 2.11
N GLN A 405 8.66 9.51 2.89
CA GLN A 405 9.04 8.09 2.90
C GLN A 405 8.34 7.25 3.98
N VAL A 406 7.50 7.87 4.82
CA VAL A 406 6.90 7.19 5.98
C VAL A 406 5.84 6.15 5.59
N ASN A 407 5.32 6.18 4.35
CA ASN A 407 4.32 5.24 3.82
C ASN A 407 4.88 3.96 3.14
N ARG A 408 6.11 3.54 3.44
CA ARG A 408 6.63 2.24 3.00
C ARG A 408 7.16 1.44 4.18
N ASP A 409 6.43 0.39 4.54
CA ASP A 409 6.81 -0.53 5.59
C ASP A 409 7.96 -1.43 5.16
N ASN A 410 9.12 -1.16 5.77
CA ASN A 410 10.05 -2.14 6.26
C ASN A 410 11.03 -1.43 7.19
N LEU A 411 11.06 -1.84 8.46
CA LEU A 411 11.94 -1.27 9.50
C LEU A 411 13.43 -1.51 9.17
N SER A 412 13.73 -2.45 8.26
CA SER A 412 15.09 -2.81 7.83
C SER A 412 15.83 -1.69 7.07
N ALA A 413 15.10 -0.71 6.50
CA ALA A 413 15.70 0.35 5.68
C ALA A 413 16.35 1.50 6.47
N VAL A 414 16.19 1.55 7.80
CA VAL A 414 16.74 2.64 8.63
C VAL A 414 18.19 2.37 9.07
N VAL A 415 18.68 1.14 8.95
CA VAL A 415 19.96 0.74 9.60
C VAL A 415 21.17 0.68 8.66
N GLU A 416 20.99 0.53 7.34
CA GLU A 416 22.10 0.01 6.54
C GLU A 416 23.26 1.00 6.24
N PRO A 417 23.11 2.21 5.70
CA PRO A 417 24.30 2.96 5.24
C PRO A 417 25.05 3.75 6.32
N VAL A 418 24.37 4.21 7.37
CA VAL A 418 24.99 5.01 8.47
C VAL A 418 25.86 4.13 9.36
N VAL A 419 25.34 2.95 9.73
CA VAL A 419 26.05 2.01 10.61
C VAL A 419 27.16 1.29 9.82
N GLN A 420 27.00 1.08 8.52
CA GLN A 420 28.02 0.43 7.69
C GLN A 420 29.37 1.15 7.65
N TRP A 421 29.46 2.48 7.59
CA TRP A 421 30.78 3.12 7.59
C TRP A 421 31.42 3.14 8.99
N ILE A 422 30.62 3.32 10.05
CA ILE A 422 31.10 3.24 11.44
C ILE A 422 31.50 1.82 11.79
N ASN A 423 30.81 0.79 11.34
CA ASN A 423 31.20 -0.61 11.53
C ASN A 423 32.36 -1.02 10.61
N ARG A 424 32.44 -0.49 9.38
CA ARG A 424 33.51 -0.78 8.41
C ARG A 424 34.85 -0.13 8.78
N PHE A 425 34.81 1.01 9.48
CA PHE A 425 35.99 1.72 9.96
C PHE A 425 36.10 1.78 11.49
N GLY A 426 35.12 1.23 12.21
CA GLY A 426 35.08 1.07 13.67
C GLY A 426 36.20 0.20 14.25
N PRO A 427 36.84 -0.70 13.47
CA PRO A 427 38.11 -1.29 13.89
C PRO A 427 39.22 -0.27 14.17
N LEU A 428 39.12 0.99 13.74
CA LEU A 428 40.00 2.07 14.22
C LEU A 428 39.91 2.26 15.75
N ALA A 429 38.77 1.94 16.37
CA ALA A 429 38.52 2.08 17.80
C ALA A 429 38.95 0.84 18.63
N LEU A 430 39.05 -0.34 18.02
CA LEU A 430 39.45 -1.60 18.68
C LEU A 430 40.90 -1.61 19.19
N PHE A 431 41.75 -0.69 18.70
CA PHE A 431 43.18 -0.67 19.01
C PHE A 431 43.57 0.47 19.96
N VAL A 432 42.57 1.04 20.65
CA VAL A 432 42.74 2.03 21.68
C VAL A 432 42.32 1.45 23.03
N PRO A 433 43.21 1.36 24.04
CA PRO A 433 42.81 1.01 25.40
C PRO A 433 41.71 1.96 25.91
N GLY A 434 40.56 1.41 26.32
CA GLY A 434 39.39 2.16 26.80
C GLY A 434 38.42 2.66 25.71
N GLY A 435 38.37 2.02 24.54
CA GLY A 435 37.41 2.29 23.44
C GLY A 435 36.02 1.65 23.61
N GLU A 436 35.62 1.29 24.84
CA GLU A 436 34.34 0.62 25.12
C GLU A 436 33.12 1.47 24.71
N GLY A 437 33.25 2.80 24.67
CA GLY A 437 32.14 3.72 24.35
C GLY A 437 31.65 3.72 22.89
N LEU A 438 32.49 3.33 21.93
CA LEU A 438 32.11 3.25 20.51
C LEU A 438 31.38 1.94 20.17
N LEU A 439 31.72 0.84 20.87
CA LEU A 439 31.04 -0.45 20.74
C LEU A 439 29.66 -0.46 21.40
N VAL A 440 29.44 0.33 22.46
CA VAL A 440 28.12 0.47 23.11
C VAL A 440 27.07 1.08 22.17
N LEU A 441 27.47 1.96 21.25
CA LEU A 441 26.56 2.52 20.24
C LEU A 441 26.29 1.56 19.06
N ALA A 442 27.27 0.73 18.67
CA ALA A 442 27.07 -0.34 17.68
C ALA A 442 26.18 -1.48 18.24
N GLY A 443 26.32 -1.80 19.52
CA GLY A 443 25.56 -2.84 20.22
C GLY A 443 24.07 -2.54 20.45
N ILE A 444 23.60 -1.32 20.17
CA ILE A 444 22.18 -0.95 20.29
C ILE A 444 21.43 -1.09 18.94
N ILE A 445 22.14 -1.29 17.81
CA ILE A 445 21.52 -1.13 16.47
C ILE A 445 21.72 -2.32 15.51
N ASP A 446 22.61 -3.29 15.78
CA ASP A 446 22.85 -4.45 14.88
C ASP A 446 21.89 -5.66 15.05
N ALA A 447 20.58 -5.42 15.12
CA ALA A 447 19.54 -6.47 15.11
C ALA A 447 18.95 -6.72 13.70
N GLY A 448 19.78 -6.71 12.64
CA GLY A 448 19.32 -6.75 11.24
C GLY A 448 19.47 -8.07 10.48
N TYR A 449 20.32 -9.01 10.91
CA TYR A 449 20.60 -10.23 10.13
C TYR A 449 20.83 -11.51 10.98
N GLY A 450 20.13 -11.61 12.11
CA GLY A 450 20.12 -12.80 12.96
C GLY A 450 18.89 -12.81 13.86
N LEU A 451 17.72 -12.99 13.27
CA LEU A 451 16.44 -12.60 13.89
C LEU A 451 15.92 -13.54 14.98
N ASP A 452 16.58 -14.66 15.29
CA ASP A 452 16.00 -15.65 16.21
C ASP A 452 16.61 -15.66 17.63
N GLN A 453 17.90 -15.32 17.83
CA GLN A 453 18.53 -15.38 19.15
C GLN A 453 18.67 -14.02 19.89
N ALA A 454 18.53 -12.89 19.20
CA ALA A 454 18.58 -11.58 19.84
C ALA A 454 17.22 -11.12 20.41
N VAL A 455 16.11 -11.65 19.90
CA VAL A 455 14.74 -11.33 20.35
C VAL A 455 14.31 -12.24 21.50
N ASN A 456 14.72 -13.51 21.50
CA ASN A 456 14.27 -14.52 22.47
C ASN A 456 15.30 -14.83 23.60
N GLY A 457 16.40 -14.07 23.68
CA GLY A 457 17.39 -14.21 24.75
C GLY A 457 16.84 -13.73 26.10
N ALA A 458 16.55 -14.68 26.99
CA ALA A 458 15.93 -14.42 28.30
C ALA A 458 16.77 -13.47 29.20
N THR A 459 18.06 -13.27 28.91
CA THR A 459 18.92 -12.33 29.64
C THR A 459 19.67 -11.36 28.73
N SER A 460 20.06 -10.20 29.28
CA SER A 460 20.90 -9.20 28.61
C SER A 460 22.31 -9.71 28.27
N SER A 461 22.77 -10.77 28.94
CA SER A 461 24.04 -11.47 28.64
C SER A 461 23.95 -12.33 27.37
N ASP A 462 22.81 -12.99 27.13
CA ASP A 462 22.59 -13.81 25.93
C ASP A 462 22.47 -12.93 24.66
N ARG A 463 21.81 -11.77 24.80
CA ARG A 463 21.71 -10.76 23.73
C ARG A 463 23.05 -10.13 23.36
N ALA A 464 23.96 -9.95 24.34
CA ALA A 464 25.31 -9.46 24.09
C ALA A 464 26.24 -10.52 23.46
N SER A 465 26.05 -11.82 23.78
CA SER A 465 26.84 -12.92 23.20
C SER A 465 26.50 -13.22 21.73
N GLY A 466 25.26 -12.97 21.29
CA GLY A 466 24.86 -13.09 19.88
C GLY A 466 25.52 -12.05 18.95
N VAL A 467 25.85 -10.87 19.50
CA VAL A 467 26.54 -9.78 18.79
C VAL A 467 28.02 -10.12 18.56
N THR A 468 28.66 -10.83 19.48
CA THR A 468 30.09 -11.17 19.39
C THR A 468 30.43 -12.22 18.34
N ARG A 469 29.46 -13.00 17.83
CA ARG A 469 29.69 -14.03 16.79
C ARG A 469 29.51 -13.53 15.35
N THR A 470 28.70 -12.49 15.15
CA THR A 470 28.37 -11.95 13.81
C THR A 470 29.40 -10.91 13.34
N VAL A 471 30.11 -10.28 14.28
CA VAL A 471 31.17 -9.28 14.02
C VAL A 471 32.51 -9.93 13.59
N PHE A 472 32.59 -11.26 13.52
CA PHE A 472 33.79 -11.98 13.05
C PHE A 472 33.63 -12.53 11.62
N GLY A 473 34.18 -11.77 10.66
CA GLY A 473 34.89 -12.29 9.49
C GLY A 473 34.19 -13.29 8.56
N LEU A 474 33.04 -12.93 7.99
CA LEU A 474 32.39 -13.69 6.90
C LEU A 474 33.32 -13.93 5.68
N LEU A 475 34.36 -13.12 5.49
CA LEU A 475 35.28 -13.17 4.34
C LEU A 475 36.66 -13.83 4.61
N ASN A 476 36.89 -14.57 5.72
CA ASN A 476 38.17 -15.29 5.98
C ASN A 476 37.98 -16.81 6.13
N ALA A 477 38.85 -17.74 5.69
CA ALA A 477 40.25 -17.68 5.23
C ALA A 477 40.46 -18.57 3.98
N LEU A 478 41.43 -18.25 3.12
CA LEU A 478 41.92 -19.15 2.06
C LEU A 478 42.89 -20.21 2.64
N PRO A 479 43.06 -21.35 1.93
CA PRO A 479 43.72 -22.53 2.46
C PRO A 479 45.23 -22.34 2.46
N LEU A 480 45.83 -22.24 3.64
CA LEU A 480 47.24 -22.57 3.80
C LEU A 480 47.32 -24.04 4.24
N ALA A 481 48.07 -24.82 3.46
CA ALA A 481 48.20 -26.27 3.51
C ALA A 481 48.24 -26.86 4.94
N GLY A 482 47.33 -27.80 5.23
CA GLY A 482 47.38 -28.64 6.44
C GLY A 482 46.05 -28.86 7.17
N ALA A 483 45.02 -29.39 6.49
CA ALA A 483 43.80 -29.85 7.17
C ALA A 483 44.09 -31.14 7.95
N GLY A 484 44.46 -31.00 9.23
CA GLY A 484 44.74 -32.16 10.09
C GLY A 484 45.08 -31.80 11.53
N ALA A 485 44.27 -30.98 12.22
CA ALA A 485 44.44 -30.82 13.68
C ALA A 485 43.22 -30.30 14.48
N ALA A 486 42.14 -29.80 13.86
CA ALA A 486 41.07 -29.10 14.62
C ALA A 486 39.67 -29.73 14.54
N LEU A 487 39.56 -31.03 14.24
CA LEU A 487 38.30 -31.79 14.37
C LEU A 487 38.49 -32.94 15.36
N LYS A 488 38.65 -32.62 16.64
CA LYS A 488 38.51 -33.57 17.75
C LYS A 488 38.01 -32.82 18.98
N GLY A 489 36.69 -32.68 19.06
CA GLY A 489 36.01 -32.14 20.24
C GLY A 489 34.71 -31.51 19.83
N GLU A 490 33.68 -32.35 19.70
CA GLU A 490 32.23 -32.06 19.60
C GLU A 490 31.60 -32.96 18.53
N ALA A 491 31.51 -34.25 18.87
CA ALA A 491 30.71 -35.24 18.18
C ALA A 491 30.08 -36.16 19.23
N ILE A 492 29.24 -35.58 20.09
CA ILE A 492 28.25 -36.31 20.89
C ILE A 492 27.05 -35.37 20.97
N GLU A 493 25.85 -35.89 20.69
CA GLU A 493 24.54 -35.22 20.70
C GLU A 493 24.06 -34.60 19.36
N ALA A 494 23.86 -35.47 18.37
CA ALA A 494 22.76 -35.33 17.40
C ALA A 494 22.40 -36.73 16.86
N GLY A 495 21.90 -37.59 17.76
CA GLY A 495 21.29 -38.87 17.45
C GLY A 495 19.86 -38.89 17.95
N ALA A 496 18.95 -39.38 17.10
CA ALA A 496 17.48 -39.42 17.25
C ALA A 496 16.83 -38.03 17.02
N ILE A 497 15.94 -37.78 16.07
CA ILE A 497 14.72 -38.47 15.58
C ILE A 497 14.53 -37.90 14.14
N ALA A 498 14.29 -38.61 13.03
CA ALA A 498 13.22 -39.55 12.76
C ALA A 498 13.51 -40.41 11.50
N GLU A 499 13.41 -41.74 11.67
CA GLU A 499 12.76 -42.67 10.73
C GLU A 499 11.35 -42.14 10.36
N LYS A 500 10.67 -42.40 9.24
CA LYS A 500 10.61 -43.51 8.26
C LYS A 500 9.59 -43.06 7.19
N VAL A 501 9.77 -43.40 5.92
CA VAL A 501 8.88 -44.34 5.18
C VAL A 501 9.71 -44.94 4.05
N HIS A 502 9.64 -46.26 3.97
CA HIS A 502 10.35 -47.16 3.08
C HIS A 502 9.30 -47.78 2.15
N GLU A 503 9.60 -47.98 0.86
CA GLU A 503 9.21 -49.16 0.08
C GLU A 503 9.86 -49.19 -1.33
N PRO A 504 9.93 -50.34 -2.05
CA PRO A 504 11.20 -51.02 -2.29
C PRO A 504 11.51 -51.37 -3.76
N GLY A 505 12.77 -51.73 -4.03
CA GLY A 505 13.05 -52.92 -4.85
C GLY A 505 13.71 -52.76 -6.24
N VAL A 506 14.92 -53.34 -6.31
CA VAL A 506 15.53 -54.11 -7.42
C VAL A 506 16.48 -53.39 -8.41
N ALA A 507 17.70 -53.95 -8.49
CA ALA A 507 18.90 -53.55 -9.23
C ALA A 507 19.02 -54.24 -10.63
N PRO A 508 20.19 -54.36 -11.30
CA PRO A 508 21.43 -53.54 -11.42
C PRO A 508 21.86 -53.31 -12.91
N ARG A 509 22.94 -52.52 -13.17
CA ARG A 509 23.93 -52.59 -14.30
C ARG A 509 24.61 -51.23 -14.51
N GLU A 510 25.87 -51.04 -14.91
CA GLU A 510 27.09 -51.83 -15.12
C GLU A 510 28.23 -50.79 -15.16
N GLU A 511 29.43 -51.16 -14.70
CA GLU A 511 30.67 -50.38 -14.83
C GLU A 511 31.02 -50.11 -16.31
N VAL A 512 31.65 -48.98 -16.65
CA VAL A 512 32.90 -48.92 -17.45
C VAL A 512 33.63 -47.58 -17.24
N ALA A 513 34.87 -47.72 -16.76
CA ALA A 513 36.13 -46.97 -16.93
C ALA A 513 36.18 -45.52 -17.52
N ARG A 514 36.92 -44.67 -16.79
CA ARG A 514 37.58 -43.45 -17.29
C ARG A 514 39.00 -43.77 -17.81
N PRO A 515 39.50 -43.06 -18.84
CA PRO A 515 40.92 -42.85 -19.02
C PRO A 515 41.36 -41.45 -18.55
N THR A 516 42.60 -41.40 -18.08
CA THR A 516 43.40 -40.26 -17.59
C THR A 516 43.86 -39.30 -18.69
N PRO A 517 44.18 -38.04 -18.36
CA PRO A 517 44.74 -37.06 -19.29
C PRO A 517 46.27 -37.09 -19.30
N ASP A 518 46.89 -37.02 -20.49
CA ASP A 518 48.31 -36.71 -20.63
C ASP A 518 48.53 -35.73 -21.80
N GLN A 519 49.37 -34.73 -21.52
CA GLN A 519 50.21 -33.91 -22.39
C GLN A 519 49.65 -33.01 -23.52
N ALA A 520 49.70 -31.70 -23.22
CA ALA A 520 50.48 -30.65 -23.89
C ALA A 520 50.35 -30.42 -25.40
N VAL A 521 49.93 -29.19 -25.77
CA VAL A 521 50.33 -28.52 -27.02
C VAL A 521 50.87 -27.11 -26.68
N ALA A 522 51.96 -26.78 -27.36
CA ALA A 522 52.92 -25.70 -27.12
C ALA A 522 52.42 -24.26 -27.50
N PRO A 523 53.17 -23.20 -27.14
CA PRO A 523 52.74 -21.79 -27.21
C PRO A 523 53.03 -21.15 -28.58
N THR A 524 52.33 -20.06 -28.90
CA THR A 524 52.70 -19.13 -29.99
C THR A 524 52.29 -17.69 -29.61
N PRO A 525 52.92 -16.65 -30.19
CA PRO A 525 53.83 -15.75 -29.49
C PRO A 525 53.19 -14.41 -29.11
N GLY A 526 53.89 -13.69 -28.22
CA GLY A 526 53.41 -12.48 -27.56
C GLY A 526 52.94 -11.36 -28.48
N LEU A 527 52.01 -10.56 -27.94
CA LEU A 527 51.66 -9.25 -28.46
C LEU A 527 52.02 -8.18 -27.42
N SER A 528 52.83 -7.27 -27.91
CA SER A 528 53.38 -6.06 -27.32
C SER A 528 52.35 -5.18 -26.62
N ASN A 529 52.86 -4.32 -25.72
CA ASN A 529 52.23 -3.10 -25.19
C ASN A 529 51.16 -2.51 -26.13
N LEU A 530 49.90 -2.89 -25.95
CA LEU A 530 48.77 -2.23 -26.59
C LEU A 530 48.36 -1.08 -25.68
N THR A 531 48.62 0.15 -26.14
CA THR A 531 47.95 1.34 -25.62
C THR A 531 46.45 1.09 -25.74
N LEU A 532 45.71 1.19 -24.63
CA LEU A 532 44.26 0.98 -24.65
C LEU A 532 43.63 2.00 -25.60
N PRO A 533 42.80 1.57 -26.57
CA PRO A 533 42.14 2.49 -27.48
C PRO A 533 41.26 3.47 -26.71
N THR A 534 41.37 4.75 -27.07
CA THR A 534 40.55 5.84 -26.54
C THR A 534 39.08 5.61 -26.89
N ARG A 535 38.16 6.17 -26.11
CA ARG A 535 36.71 6.06 -26.36
C ARG A 535 36.29 6.48 -27.77
N VAL A 536 36.97 7.48 -28.36
CA VAL A 536 36.77 7.91 -29.75
C VAL A 536 37.18 6.83 -30.74
N GLU A 537 38.33 6.18 -30.53
CA GLU A 537 38.79 5.05 -31.34
C GLU A 537 37.85 3.84 -31.19
N LEU A 538 37.34 3.60 -29.97
CA LEU A 538 36.36 2.56 -29.71
C LEU A 538 35.07 2.79 -30.51
N LEU A 539 34.49 3.99 -30.41
CA LEU A 539 33.30 4.38 -31.17
C LEU A 539 33.54 4.27 -32.68
N ARG A 540 34.69 4.73 -33.18
CA ARG A 540 35.02 4.67 -34.60
C ARG A 540 35.04 3.25 -35.17
N GLY A 541 35.40 2.25 -34.36
CA GLY A 541 35.45 0.85 -34.78
C GLY A 541 34.12 0.08 -34.74
N ILE A 542 33.00 0.70 -34.35
CA ILE A 542 31.68 0.03 -34.26
C ILE A 542 31.11 -0.30 -35.65
N GLY A 543 31.53 0.42 -36.69
CA GLY A 543 31.15 0.11 -38.07
C GLY A 543 31.06 1.33 -38.99
N PRO A 544 30.57 1.16 -40.23
CA PRO A 544 30.52 2.23 -41.24
C PRO A 544 29.61 3.40 -40.86
N SER A 545 28.62 3.17 -39.99
CA SER A 545 27.62 4.17 -39.58
C SER A 545 28.19 5.36 -38.80
N VAL A 546 29.39 5.21 -38.24
CA VAL A 546 30.09 6.23 -37.43
C VAL A 546 31.39 6.71 -38.07
N ALA A 547 31.78 6.13 -39.21
CA ALA A 547 33.03 6.44 -39.91
C ALA A 547 33.06 7.86 -40.51
N SER A 548 31.88 8.47 -40.77
CA SER A 548 31.75 9.81 -41.33
C SER A 548 31.78 10.95 -40.29
N PHE A 549 31.86 10.63 -39.00
CA PHE A 549 31.92 11.63 -37.92
C PHE A 549 33.35 12.08 -37.61
N SER A 550 33.52 13.36 -37.29
CA SER A 550 34.79 13.88 -36.78
C SER A 550 35.04 13.39 -35.34
N ASP A 551 36.29 13.45 -34.90
CA ASP A 551 36.70 13.08 -33.53
C ASP A 551 35.92 13.89 -32.49
N GLU A 552 35.60 15.16 -32.76
CA GLU A 552 34.77 15.99 -31.87
C GLU A 552 33.34 15.47 -31.79
N MET A 553 32.73 15.09 -32.92
CA MET A 553 31.38 14.54 -32.92
C MET A 553 31.32 13.18 -32.24
N LEU A 554 32.34 12.33 -32.43
CA LEU A 554 32.45 11.05 -31.72
C LEU A 554 32.64 11.27 -30.22
N ALA A 555 33.41 12.28 -29.80
CA ALA A 555 33.52 12.64 -28.39
C ALA A 555 32.17 13.12 -27.81
N GLN A 556 31.38 13.90 -28.58
CA GLN A 556 30.03 14.31 -28.18
C GLN A 556 29.07 13.12 -28.08
N ILE A 557 29.06 12.23 -29.08
CA ILE A 557 28.29 10.98 -29.05
C ILE A 557 28.70 10.13 -27.83
N GLY A 558 29.99 10.08 -27.51
CA GLY A 558 30.51 9.38 -26.34
C GLY A 558 30.07 9.97 -25.00
N LYS A 559 29.76 11.27 -24.94
CA LYS A 559 29.21 11.95 -23.75
C LYS A 559 27.70 11.79 -23.63
N VAL A 560 27.01 11.77 -24.76
CA VAL A 560 25.55 11.51 -24.82
C VAL A 560 25.25 10.05 -24.49
N SER A 561 26.05 9.12 -25.01
CA SER A 561 25.86 7.68 -24.89
C SER A 561 26.24 7.15 -23.51
N THR A 562 25.35 6.34 -22.92
CA THR A 562 25.57 5.62 -21.65
C THR A 562 26.36 4.31 -21.81
N VAL A 563 26.90 4.04 -23.00
CA VAL A 563 27.59 2.77 -23.28
C VAL A 563 29.03 2.83 -22.78
N ASP A 564 29.40 1.94 -21.85
CA ASP A 564 30.77 1.85 -21.33
C ASP A 564 31.78 1.37 -22.38
N ASP A 565 33.05 1.72 -22.19
CA ASP A 565 34.15 1.35 -23.10
C ASP A 565 34.27 -0.16 -23.30
N ASP A 566 33.95 -0.96 -22.29
CA ASP A 566 33.92 -2.44 -22.39
C ASP A 566 32.84 -2.93 -23.37
N MET A 567 31.67 -2.28 -23.38
CA MET A 567 30.62 -2.60 -24.36
C MET A 567 30.97 -2.11 -25.76
N LEU A 568 31.65 -0.96 -25.89
CA LEU A 568 32.14 -0.50 -27.19
C LEU A 568 33.18 -1.49 -27.76
N ARG A 569 34.05 -2.08 -26.92
CA ARG A 569 34.98 -3.14 -27.33
C ARG A 569 34.25 -4.39 -27.84
N LEU A 570 33.18 -4.81 -27.15
CA LEU A 570 32.36 -5.93 -27.61
C LEU A 570 31.66 -5.62 -28.94
N MET A 571 31.25 -4.37 -29.16
CA MET A 571 30.69 -3.92 -30.45
C MET A 571 31.73 -3.97 -31.57
N GLN A 572 32.98 -3.55 -31.30
CA GLN A 572 34.08 -3.72 -32.25
C GLN A 572 34.36 -5.19 -32.58
N ALA A 573 34.15 -6.10 -31.62
CA ALA A 573 34.28 -7.55 -31.82
C ALA A 573 33.11 -8.16 -32.62
N GLY A 574 32.16 -7.36 -33.10
CA GLY A 574 31.06 -7.78 -33.99
C GLY A 574 29.66 -7.72 -33.38
N ARG A 575 29.51 -7.18 -32.15
CA ARG A 575 28.20 -7.03 -31.51
C ARG A 575 27.44 -5.81 -32.06
N PRO A 576 26.11 -5.88 -32.30
CA PRO A 576 25.35 -4.72 -32.75
C PRO A 576 25.32 -3.62 -31.66
N PRO A 577 25.22 -2.33 -32.05
CA PRO A 577 25.08 -1.24 -31.10
C PRO A 577 23.78 -1.38 -30.29
N THR A 578 23.78 -0.90 -29.04
CA THR A 578 22.53 -0.82 -28.27
C THR A 578 21.54 0.12 -28.98
N PRO A 579 20.20 -0.08 -28.82
CA PRO A 579 19.22 0.74 -29.52
C PRO A 579 19.38 2.23 -29.23
N LEU A 580 19.70 2.57 -27.99
CA LEU A 580 19.93 3.95 -27.56
C LEU A 580 21.16 4.58 -28.25
N LEU A 581 22.26 3.84 -28.39
CA LEU A 581 23.45 4.33 -29.10
C LEU A 581 23.20 4.41 -30.62
N ALA A 582 22.56 3.40 -31.21
CA ALA A 582 22.20 3.39 -32.62
C ALA A 582 21.28 4.57 -33.00
N ASP A 583 20.33 4.87 -32.12
CA ASP A 583 19.41 5.98 -32.27
C ASP A 583 20.10 7.35 -32.13
N THR A 584 20.94 7.54 -31.12
CA THR A 584 21.78 8.75 -30.99
C THR A 584 22.67 8.95 -32.21
N ILE A 585 23.34 7.91 -32.70
CA ILE A 585 24.15 7.95 -33.93
C ILE A 585 23.31 8.44 -35.12
N SER A 586 22.10 7.91 -35.28
CA SER A 586 21.20 8.29 -36.38
C SER A 586 20.80 9.76 -36.31
N ARG A 587 20.56 10.29 -35.11
CA ARG A 587 20.21 11.71 -34.89
C ARG A 587 21.38 12.66 -35.11
N PHE A 588 22.57 12.31 -34.65
CA PHE A 588 23.79 13.08 -34.94
C PHE A 588 24.06 13.14 -36.45
N ARG A 589 23.79 12.06 -37.18
CA ARG A 589 23.91 12.04 -38.65
C ARG A 589 22.91 12.98 -39.31
N ILE A 590 21.63 12.95 -38.92
CA ILE A 590 20.61 13.88 -39.45
C ILE A 590 21.04 15.34 -39.20
N ASP A 591 21.54 15.66 -38.00
CA ASP A 591 22.02 17.01 -37.67
C ASP A 591 23.23 17.42 -38.53
N GLN A 592 24.18 16.51 -38.74
CA GLN A 592 25.36 16.73 -39.59
C GLN A 592 24.96 17.08 -41.03
N GLU A 593 24.02 16.33 -41.61
CA GLU A 593 23.52 16.55 -42.96
C GLU A 593 22.77 17.87 -43.09
N LEU A 594 21.95 18.23 -42.10
CA LEU A 594 21.23 19.51 -42.09
C LEU A 594 22.16 20.71 -41.84
N GLY A 595 23.27 20.50 -41.12
CA GLY A 595 24.30 21.50 -40.86
C GLY A 595 25.03 21.97 -42.13
N GLN A 596 25.00 21.19 -43.21
CA GLN A 596 25.58 21.54 -44.52
C GLN A 596 24.70 22.50 -45.33
N THR A 597 23.49 22.81 -44.86
CA THR A 597 22.51 23.65 -45.56
C THR A 597 22.28 24.98 -44.81
N THR A 598 22.33 26.11 -45.51
CA THR A 598 22.06 27.44 -44.93
C THR A 598 20.56 27.69 -44.85
N VAL A 599 19.94 27.28 -43.74
CA VAL A 599 18.49 27.35 -43.51
C VAL A 599 18.21 28.01 -42.16
N ALA A 600 17.08 28.72 -42.04
CA ALA A 600 16.64 29.31 -40.78
C ALA A 600 16.41 28.24 -39.70
N GLN A 601 16.59 28.59 -38.43
CA GLN A 601 16.58 27.64 -37.32
C GLN A 601 15.26 26.89 -37.15
N GLY A 602 14.11 27.54 -37.38
CA GLY A 602 12.79 26.89 -37.30
C GLY A 602 12.60 25.81 -38.38
N GLU A 603 12.93 26.13 -39.63
CA GLU A 603 12.85 25.18 -40.75
C GLU A 603 13.86 24.03 -40.62
N ARG A 604 15.02 24.29 -39.97
CA ARG A 604 15.99 23.24 -39.64
C ARG A 604 15.42 22.22 -38.66
N VAL A 605 14.69 22.66 -37.63
CA VAL A 605 14.02 21.78 -36.64
C VAL A 605 12.92 20.94 -37.31
N GLU A 606 12.09 21.55 -38.16
CA GLU A 606 11.03 20.83 -38.88
C GLU A 606 11.59 19.73 -39.81
N ARG A 607 12.66 20.03 -40.55
CA ARG A 607 13.34 19.04 -41.41
C ARG A 607 14.00 17.94 -40.60
N PHE A 608 14.55 18.24 -39.42
CA PHE A 608 15.11 17.23 -38.52
C PHE A 608 14.01 16.27 -38.05
N ASN A 609 12.90 16.80 -37.54
CA ASN A 609 11.77 15.99 -37.06
C ASN A 609 11.21 15.11 -38.17
N SER A 610 10.99 15.66 -39.37
CA SER A 610 10.48 14.91 -40.52
C SER A 610 11.39 13.74 -40.93
N ARG A 611 12.72 13.97 -40.96
CA ARG A 611 13.70 12.90 -41.29
C ARG A 611 13.77 11.84 -40.20
N TYR A 612 13.68 12.26 -38.94
CA TYR A 612 13.71 11.34 -37.82
C TYR A 612 12.43 10.50 -37.74
N GLU A 613 11.24 11.09 -37.92
CA GLU A 613 9.97 10.37 -38.00
C GLU A 613 9.96 9.32 -39.12
N ALA A 614 10.54 9.64 -40.28
CA ALA A 614 10.68 8.68 -41.38
C ALA A 614 11.54 7.47 -40.99
N LEU A 615 12.57 7.64 -40.15
CA LEU A 615 13.36 6.53 -39.60
C LEU A 615 12.60 5.72 -38.54
N GLN A 616 11.64 6.34 -37.87
CA GLN A 616 10.79 5.70 -36.86
C GLN A 616 9.51 5.09 -37.45
N HIS A 617 9.37 5.06 -38.78
CA HIS A 617 8.27 4.33 -39.41
C HIS A 617 8.57 2.82 -39.42
N SER A 618 7.63 2.00 -38.94
CA SER A 618 7.73 0.53 -39.00
C SER A 618 6.52 -0.07 -39.72
N GLU A 619 6.80 -1.04 -40.59
CA GLU A 619 5.79 -1.85 -41.28
C GLU A 619 5.16 -2.92 -40.36
N HIS A 620 5.81 -3.23 -39.23
CA HIS A 620 5.35 -4.23 -38.25
C HIS A 620 4.26 -3.69 -37.33
N GLU A 621 3.12 -4.38 -37.26
CA GLU A 621 1.95 -3.95 -36.48
C GLU A 621 2.22 -3.94 -34.96
N TRP A 622 2.97 -4.93 -34.45
CA TRP A 622 3.43 -4.97 -33.06
C TRP A 622 4.21 -3.72 -32.65
N VAL A 623 5.13 -3.27 -33.52
CA VAL A 623 5.97 -2.08 -33.26
C VAL A 623 5.09 -0.83 -33.23
N ARG A 624 4.17 -0.68 -34.20
CA ARG A 624 3.22 0.45 -34.23
C ARG A 624 2.30 0.49 -33.00
N LEU A 625 1.86 -0.67 -32.49
CA LEU A 625 1.03 -0.74 -31.28
C LEU A 625 1.81 -0.26 -30.04
N PHE A 626 3.04 -0.74 -29.85
CA PHE A 626 3.89 -0.29 -28.74
C PHE A 626 4.27 1.18 -28.88
N GLN A 627 4.52 1.66 -30.10
CA GLN A 627 4.84 3.06 -30.36
C GLN A 627 3.65 3.99 -30.15
N ARG A 628 2.40 3.54 -30.36
CA ARG A 628 1.20 4.31 -29.97
C ARG A 628 1.11 4.49 -28.44
N GLN A 629 1.48 3.46 -27.68
CA GLN A 629 1.47 3.50 -26.22
C GLN A 629 2.69 4.26 -25.63
N TYR A 630 3.85 4.15 -26.29
CA TYR A 630 5.13 4.74 -25.88
C TYR A 630 5.77 5.51 -27.05
N PRO A 631 5.25 6.70 -27.41
CA PRO A 631 5.61 7.41 -28.64
C PRO A 631 7.07 7.86 -28.73
N ASP A 632 7.75 8.04 -27.59
CA ASP A 632 9.15 8.47 -27.58
C ASP A 632 10.14 7.30 -27.74
N LEU A 633 9.68 6.05 -27.73
CA LEU A 633 10.57 4.89 -27.88
C LEU A 633 11.00 4.71 -29.34
N PRO A 634 12.32 4.58 -29.62
CA PRO A 634 12.80 4.24 -30.95
C PRO A 634 12.36 2.84 -31.38
N ASN A 635 12.09 2.64 -32.68
CA ASN A 635 11.68 1.33 -33.23
C ASN A 635 12.63 0.20 -32.85
N SER A 636 13.94 0.45 -32.93
CA SER A 636 14.97 -0.53 -32.57
C SER A 636 14.90 -0.96 -31.11
N ALA A 637 14.44 -0.09 -30.20
CA ALA A 637 14.25 -0.43 -28.81
C ALA A 637 13.00 -1.31 -28.62
N ILE A 638 11.91 -0.98 -29.31
CA ILE A 638 10.66 -1.75 -29.29
C ILE A 638 10.88 -3.16 -29.88
N GLU A 639 11.53 -3.25 -31.04
CA GLU A 639 11.85 -4.52 -31.71
C GLU A 639 12.70 -5.41 -30.79
N GLN A 640 13.74 -4.86 -30.15
CA GLN A 640 14.57 -5.64 -29.24
C GLN A 640 13.86 -6.05 -27.94
N MET A 641 12.96 -5.20 -27.41
CA MET A 641 12.11 -5.56 -26.26
C MET A 641 11.18 -6.73 -26.58
N LEU A 642 10.56 -6.70 -27.77
CA LEU A 642 9.65 -7.72 -28.25
C LEU A 642 10.39 -9.04 -28.56
N ASP A 643 11.54 -8.96 -29.23
CA ASP A 643 12.40 -10.11 -29.52
C ASP A 643 12.86 -10.82 -28.23
N ARG A 644 13.31 -10.06 -27.24
CA ARG A 644 13.72 -10.62 -25.93
C ARG A 644 12.55 -11.23 -25.15
N TYR A 645 11.33 -10.75 -25.38
CA TYR A 645 10.13 -11.32 -24.81
C TYR A 645 9.64 -12.57 -25.57
N GLY A 646 10.25 -12.89 -26.72
CA GLY A 646 9.90 -14.01 -27.59
C GLY A 646 8.68 -13.74 -28.47
N VAL A 647 8.39 -12.47 -28.78
CA VAL A 647 7.31 -12.09 -29.70
C VAL A 647 7.83 -12.16 -31.13
N ASP A 648 7.16 -12.95 -31.96
CA ASP A 648 7.38 -12.92 -33.40
C ASP A 648 6.72 -11.67 -34.00
N ILE A 649 7.53 -10.64 -34.24
CA ILE A 649 7.11 -9.36 -34.82
C ILE A 649 6.63 -9.47 -36.28
N GLN A 650 6.86 -10.60 -36.96
CA GLN A 650 6.38 -10.84 -38.32
C GLN A 650 4.93 -11.33 -38.35
N SER A 651 4.45 -11.92 -37.24
CA SER A 651 3.08 -12.40 -37.10
C SER A 651 2.12 -11.29 -36.66
N PRO A 652 0.85 -11.27 -37.13
CA PRO A 652 -0.13 -10.28 -36.71
C PRO A 652 -0.42 -10.41 -35.20
N PRO A 653 -0.61 -9.29 -34.48
CA PRO A 653 -0.82 -9.28 -33.04
C PRO A 653 -2.19 -9.87 -32.65
N ASP A 654 -2.18 -10.85 -31.74
CA ASP A 654 -3.37 -11.37 -31.09
C ASP A 654 -3.72 -10.56 -29.82
N ALA A 655 -5.00 -10.31 -29.56
CA ALA A 655 -5.45 -9.46 -28.46
C ALA A 655 -5.02 -9.97 -27.06
N VAL A 656 -4.94 -11.28 -26.86
CA VAL A 656 -4.51 -11.87 -25.58
C VAL A 656 -3.01 -11.71 -25.42
N GLN A 657 -2.24 -11.99 -26.48
CA GLN A 657 -0.79 -11.80 -26.48
C GLN A 657 -0.41 -10.34 -26.26
N VAL A 658 -1.13 -9.40 -26.90
CA VAL A 658 -0.93 -7.96 -26.75
C VAL A 658 -1.13 -7.52 -25.31
N ARG A 659 -2.24 -7.91 -24.66
CA ARG A 659 -2.48 -7.59 -23.24
C ARG A 659 -1.40 -8.15 -22.33
N GLN A 660 -0.93 -9.38 -22.57
CA GLN A 660 0.13 -9.98 -21.76
C GLN A 660 1.47 -9.28 -21.96
N ALA A 661 1.83 -8.97 -23.21
CA ALA A 661 3.04 -8.23 -23.53
C ALA A 661 3.04 -6.83 -22.89
N PHE A 662 1.95 -6.05 -23.04
CA PHE A 662 1.84 -4.73 -22.41
C PHE A 662 1.91 -4.82 -20.89
N ARG A 663 1.13 -5.70 -20.23
CA ARG A 663 1.16 -5.84 -18.78
C ARG A 663 2.56 -6.13 -18.23
N ARG A 664 3.35 -6.96 -18.93
CA ARG A 664 4.70 -7.33 -18.47
C ARG A 664 5.77 -6.33 -18.87
N LEU A 665 5.63 -5.69 -20.02
CA LEU A 665 6.62 -4.76 -20.54
C LEU A 665 6.39 -3.32 -20.07
N ASP A 666 5.22 -2.97 -19.51
CA ASP A 666 4.85 -1.57 -19.24
C ASP A 666 5.83 -0.81 -18.33
N SER A 667 6.04 -1.27 -17.10
CA SER A 667 6.98 -0.64 -16.16
C SER A 667 8.37 -0.46 -16.77
N LYS A 668 8.77 -1.44 -17.55
CA LYS A 668 10.09 -1.66 -18.11
C LYS A 668 10.29 -0.78 -19.38
N ALA A 669 9.24 -0.63 -20.20
CA ALA A 669 9.15 0.28 -21.33
C ALA A 669 9.13 1.75 -20.89
N ARG A 670 8.41 2.07 -19.81
CA ARG A 670 8.41 3.41 -19.19
C ARG A 670 9.78 3.80 -18.65
N GLN A 671 10.45 2.88 -17.97
CA GLN A 671 11.82 3.10 -17.51
C GLN A 671 12.77 3.39 -18.68
N TYR A 672 12.66 2.63 -19.77
CA TYR A 672 13.44 2.90 -20.97
C TYR A 672 13.11 4.26 -21.61
N GLN A 673 11.82 4.62 -21.67
CA GLN A 673 11.38 5.91 -22.19
C GLN A 673 12.00 7.06 -21.38
N GLN A 674 12.14 6.92 -20.07
CA GLN A 674 12.86 7.87 -19.22
C GLN A 674 14.34 7.99 -19.61
N HIS A 675 15.01 6.89 -19.92
CA HIS A 675 16.39 6.92 -20.42
C HIS A 675 16.52 7.54 -21.82
N VAL A 676 15.53 7.35 -22.70
CA VAL A 676 15.47 8.05 -23.99
C VAL A 676 15.33 9.55 -23.78
N ARG A 677 14.37 9.99 -22.95
CA ARG A 677 14.20 11.41 -22.59
C ARG A 677 15.48 12.02 -22.03
N LEU A 678 16.17 11.28 -21.16
CA LEU A 678 17.47 11.69 -20.64
C LEU A 678 18.51 11.84 -21.76
N ASN A 679 18.60 10.88 -22.69
CA ASN A 679 19.48 11.02 -23.86
C ASN A 679 19.12 12.25 -24.69
N ARG A 680 17.83 12.53 -24.91
CA ARG A 680 17.38 13.73 -25.64
C ARG A 680 17.83 15.01 -24.97
N ALA A 681 17.76 15.08 -23.64
CA ALA A 681 18.22 16.23 -22.88
C ALA A 681 19.72 16.53 -23.14
N TYR A 682 20.58 15.50 -23.14
CA TYR A 682 22.02 15.68 -23.45
C TYR A 682 22.29 15.90 -24.93
N GLU A 683 21.56 15.23 -25.83
CA GLU A 683 21.64 15.47 -27.27
C GLU A 683 21.38 16.94 -27.59
N GLY A 684 20.37 17.55 -26.96
CA GLY A 684 20.06 18.97 -27.12
C GLY A 684 21.12 19.92 -26.56
N LEU A 685 22.19 19.46 -25.91
CA LEU A 685 23.38 20.30 -25.65
C LEU A 685 24.30 20.41 -26.88
N TYR A 686 24.26 19.45 -27.80
CA TYR A 686 25.18 19.37 -28.94
C TYR A 686 24.51 19.51 -30.32
N LEU A 687 23.31 18.95 -30.51
CA LEU A 687 22.58 18.95 -31.78
C LEU A 687 21.97 20.32 -32.11
N ARG A 688 22.34 20.91 -33.23
CA ARG A 688 21.88 22.27 -33.58
C ARG A 688 20.45 22.30 -34.07
N SER A 689 19.94 21.19 -34.59
CA SER A 689 18.62 21.08 -35.21
C SER A 689 17.52 20.63 -34.24
N VAL A 690 17.82 20.58 -32.93
CA VAL A 690 16.89 20.11 -31.89
C VAL A 690 16.74 21.18 -30.81
N VAL A 691 15.51 21.35 -30.34
CA VAL A 691 15.17 22.16 -29.15
C VAL A 691 14.39 21.24 -28.21
N SER A 692 14.82 21.14 -26.95
CA SER A 692 14.19 20.30 -25.94
C SER A 692 14.11 21.09 -24.62
N PRO A 693 12.91 21.22 -24.02
CA PRO A 693 12.77 21.84 -22.70
C PRO A 693 13.61 21.14 -21.63
N GLU A 694 13.78 19.82 -21.73
CA GLU A 694 14.63 19.03 -20.83
C GLU A 694 16.11 19.41 -20.98
N SER A 695 16.56 19.77 -22.18
CA SER A 695 17.90 20.33 -22.40
C SER A 695 18.07 21.69 -21.74
N ASP A 696 17.04 22.54 -21.74
CA ASP A 696 17.09 23.85 -21.09
C ASP A 696 17.15 23.70 -19.56
N THR A 697 16.39 22.75 -19.00
CA THR A 697 16.47 22.39 -17.57
C THR A 697 17.86 21.84 -17.22
N LEU A 698 18.36 20.89 -18.01
CA LEU A 698 19.72 20.38 -17.83
C LEU A 698 20.74 21.52 -17.89
N ALA A 699 20.61 22.44 -18.85
CA ALA A 699 21.51 23.55 -19.01
C ALA A 699 21.47 24.51 -17.82
N LEU A 700 20.28 24.96 -17.39
CA LEU A 700 20.05 25.83 -16.23
C LEU A 700 20.72 25.28 -14.96
N HIS A 701 20.58 23.99 -14.74
CA HIS A 701 21.09 23.31 -13.56
C HIS A 701 22.57 22.90 -13.66
N SER A 702 23.13 22.97 -14.85
CA SER A 702 24.57 22.79 -15.12
C SER A 702 25.36 24.10 -15.04
N LEU A 703 24.71 25.27 -15.10
CA LEU A 703 25.38 26.58 -15.06
C LEU A 703 26.30 26.74 -13.83
N LYS A 704 25.85 26.25 -12.67
CA LYS A 704 26.61 26.28 -11.40
C LYS A 704 27.94 25.50 -11.46
N ASN A 705 28.08 24.57 -12.40
CA ASN A 705 29.28 23.74 -12.58
C ASN A 705 30.36 24.43 -13.44
N LEU A 706 30.04 25.59 -14.03
CA LEU A 706 30.97 26.31 -14.89
C LEU A 706 32.07 27.00 -14.06
N PRO A 707 33.36 26.87 -14.44
CA PRO A 707 34.44 27.64 -13.82
C PRO A 707 34.18 29.15 -14.00
N GLY A 708 34.18 29.89 -12.90
CA GLY A 708 33.87 31.33 -12.90
C GLY A 708 32.39 31.68 -12.68
N TRP A 709 31.50 30.68 -12.51
CA TRP A 709 30.09 30.96 -12.16
C TRP A 709 29.97 31.61 -10.77
N PRO A 710 29.17 32.70 -10.60
CA PRO A 710 29.06 33.38 -9.31
C PRO A 710 28.33 32.53 -8.24
N LYS A 711 28.97 32.28 -7.10
CA LYS A 711 28.40 31.46 -6.01
C LYS A 711 27.18 32.09 -5.32
N SER A 712 27.02 33.41 -5.41
CA SER A 712 25.93 34.18 -4.79
C SER A 712 24.78 34.50 -5.76
N LEU A 713 24.79 33.92 -6.97
CA LEU A 713 23.80 34.16 -8.01
C LEU A 713 22.77 33.01 -8.07
N ARG A 714 21.48 33.37 -8.03
CA ARG A 714 20.35 32.48 -8.33
C ARG A 714 19.61 32.95 -9.58
N ILE A 715 19.25 32.02 -10.45
CA ILE A 715 18.34 32.24 -11.58
C ILE A 715 16.98 31.64 -11.24
N GLU A 716 15.91 32.42 -11.43
CA GLU A 716 14.51 31.99 -11.30
C GLU A 716 13.83 32.04 -12.68
N VAL A 717 13.15 30.97 -13.05
CA VAL A 717 12.33 30.89 -14.27
C VAL A 717 10.87 31.03 -13.87
N HIS A 718 10.14 31.96 -14.48
CA HIS A 718 8.72 32.24 -14.22
C HIS A 718 7.85 31.85 -15.43
N ASP A 719 6.59 31.52 -15.17
CA ASP A 719 5.58 31.24 -16.19
C ASP A 719 4.96 32.52 -16.70
N SER A 720 5.03 32.84 -18.00
CA SER A 720 4.23 33.88 -18.68
C SER A 720 4.37 35.36 -18.23
N SER A 721 4.53 35.66 -16.93
CA SER A 721 4.71 37.00 -16.33
C SER A 721 5.62 36.96 -15.09
N LEU A 722 6.14 38.13 -14.69
CA LEU A 722 6.92 38.31 -13.47
C LEU A 722 6.10 38.18 -12.17
N ALA A 723 4.78 38.26 -12.25
CA ALA A 723 3.86 38.08 -11.11
C ALA A 723 3.42 36.61 -10.91
N ASP A 724 3.79 35.73 -11.83
CA ASP A 724 3.30 34.36 -11.92
C ASP A 724 4.27 33.35 -11.28
N ARG A 725 3.80 32.09 -11.20
CA ARG A 725 4.46 30.95 -10.53
C ARG A 725 5.91 30.76 -10.99
N VAL A 726 6.82 30.54 -10.03
CA VAL A 726 8.19 30.08 -10.30
C VAL A 726 8.13 28.65 -10.82
N LEU A 727 8.55 28.50 -12.07
CA LEU A 727 8.62 27.27 -12.83
C LEU A 727 9.87 26.45 -12.52
N ASP A 728 11.03 27.10 -12.36
CA ASP A 728 12.30 26.44 -12.09
C ASP A 728 13.27 27.41 -11.38
N ARG A 729 14.31 26.91 -10.70
CA ARG A 729 15.33 27.77 -10.07
C ARG A 729 16.69 27.09 -10.00
N SER A 730 17.77 27.84 -10.16
CA SER A 730 19.14 27.32 -10.03
C SER A 730 20.02 28.29 -9.24
N GLY A 731 20.61 27.81 -8.14
CA GLY A 731 21.41 28.60 -7.19
C GLY A 731 20.92 28.51 -5.74
N ALA A 732 21.70 29.02 -4.79
CA ALA A 732 21.40 28.95 -3.36
C ALA A 732 20.13 29.75 -2.97
N LEU A 733 19.40 29.30 -1.94
CA LEU A 733 18.14 29.95 -1.50
C LEU A 733 18.37 31.30 -0.82
N ASP A 734 19.53 31.45 -0.20
CA ASP A 734 20.02 32.67 0.45
C ASP A 734 20.95 33.48 -0.47
N ALA A 735 21.00 33.16 -1.77
CA ALA A 735 21.77 33.90 -2.76
C ALA A 735 21.44 35.41 -2.73
N ALA A 736 22.48 36.23 -2.54
CA ALA A 736 22.36 37.68 -2.45
C ALA A 736 21.91 38.34 -3.76
N SER A 737 22.11 37.68 -4.90
CA SER A 737 21.70 38.16 -6.22
C SER A 737 20.76 37.18 -6.90
N VAL A 738 19.57 37.67 -7.27
CA VAL A 738 18.57 36.88 -8.01
C VAL A 738 18.35 37.50 -9.39
N ARG A 739 18.36 36.68 -10.44
CA ARG A 739 18.03 37.03 -11.83
C ARG A 739 16.81 36.24 -12.28
N ARG A 740 15.98 36.83 -13.12
CA ARG A 740 14.69 36.25 -13.52
C ARG A 740 14.63 36.08 -15.04
N LEU A 741 14.11 34.94 -15.47
CA LEU A 741 13.79 34.62 -16.86
C LEU A 741 12.30 34.30 -16.95
N ILE A 742 11.61 34.79 -17.97
CA ILE A 742 10.20 34.47 -18.22
C ILE A 742 10.16 33.43 -19.34
N LYS A 743 9.49 32.30 -19.12
CA LYS A 743 9.27 31.28 -20.15
C LYS A 743 7.98 31.62 -20.91
N VAL A 744 8.08 31.72 -22.24
CA VAL A 744 6.95 31.98 -23.16
C VAL A 744 6.95 30.90 -24.23
N GLY A 745 6.10 29.89 -24.07
CA GLY A 745 6.13 28.69 -24.91
C GLY A 745 7.48 27.96 -24.80
N ASN A 746 8.13 27.73 -25.95
CA ASN A 746 9.46 27.11 -26.04
C ASN A 746 10.62 28.14 -26.11
N ARG A 747 10.37 29.38 -25.67
CA ARG A 747 11.37 30.46 -25.68
C ARG A 747 11.47 31.13 -24.32
N TYR A 748 12.54 31.90 -24.15
CA TYR A 748 12.85 32.62 -22.92
C TYR A 748 12.91 34.12 -23.18
N GLN A 749 12.48 34.88 -22.19
CA GLN A 749 12.38 36.33 -22.28
C GLN A 749 13.04 36.97 -21.05
N SER A 750 14.04 37.82 -21.32
CA SER A 750 14.73 38.67 -20.33
C SER A 750 14.45 40.17 -20.59
N ARG A 751 14.19 40.55 -21.87
CA ARG A 751 13.76 41.87 -22.35
C ARG A 751 12.50 41.72 -23.24
N ASP A 752 12.01 42.75 -23.94
CA ASP A 752 10.76 42.69 -24.74
C ASP A 752 10.75 41.66 -25.91
N VAL A 753 11.86 40.96 -26.20
CA VAL A 753 11.97 40.02 -27.34
C VAL A 753 12.26 38.59 -26.84
N PRO A 754 11.44 37.59 -27.21
CA PRO A 754 11.70 36.17 -26.89
C PRO A 754 12.87 35.57 -27.68
N THR A 755 13.86 35.02 -26.97
CA THR A 755 15.07 34.39 -27.51
C THR A 755 15.19 32.92 -27.07
N GLY A 756 16.27 32.24 -27.49
CA GLY A 756 16.60 30.90 -26.99
C GLY A 756 17.13 30.93 -25.56
N PHE A 757 17.24 29.77 -24.92
CA PHE A 757 17.67 29.67 -23.52
C PHE A 757 19.06 30.31 -23.28
N TYR A 758 20.05 29.96 -24.11
CA TYR A 758 21.42 30.44 -23.92
C TYR A 758 21.56 31.94 -24.17
N GLU A 759 20.84 32.48 -25.16
CA GLU A 759 20.77 33.91 -25.41
C GLU A 759 20.13 34.65 -24.23
N ALA A 760 19.03 34.14 -23.69
CA ALA A 760 18.35 34.73 -22.54
C ALA A 760 19.22 34.71 -21.27
N VAL A 761 19.99 33.64 -21.05
CA VAL A 761 20.96 33.55 -19.95
C VAL A 761 22.07 34.58 -20.13
N LEU A 762 22.62 34.74 -21.34
CA LEU A 762 23.64 35.77 -21.58
C LEU A 762 23.10 37.17 -21.29
N GLU A 763 21.86 37.47 -21.67
CA GLU A 763 21.23 38.77 -21.45
C GLU A 763 21.09 39.15 -19.96
N ILE A 764 20.93 38.19 -19.06
CA ILE A 764 20.82 38.43 -17.61
C ILE A 764 22.17 38.48 -16.87
N LEU A 765 23.25 38.05 -17.50
CA LEU A 765 24.62 38.10 -16.97
C LEU A 765 25.28 39.45 -17.25
N SER A 766 26.06 39.96 -16.29
CA SER A 766 26.87 41.17 -16.45
C SER A 766 28.10 40.94 -17.34
N GLU A 767 28.73 42.02 -17.82
CA GLU A 767 29.97 41.91 -18.61
C GLU A 767 31.12 41.26 -17.82
N ASP A 768 31.23 41.55 -16.53
CA ASP A 768 32.23 40.95 -15.64
C ASP A 768 31.97 39.43 -15.45
N GLU A 769 30.71 39.03 -15.31
CA GLU A 769 30.32 37.61 -15.18
C GLU A 769 30.59 36.84 -16.48
N ARG A 770 30.26 37.43 -17.64
CA ARG A 770 30.58 36.82 -18.95
C ARG A 770 32.09 36.70 -19.17
N SER A 771 32.85 37.69 -18.73
CA SER A 771 34.32 37.68 -18.78
C SER A 771 34.90 36.61 -17.85
N ALA A 772 34.37 36.44 -16.64
CA ALA A 772 34.77 35.40 -15.70
C ALA A 772 34.49 33.98 -16.23
N LEU A 773 33.41 33.81 -17.00
CA LEU A 773 33.09 32.58 -17.73
C LEU A 773 33.90 32.40 -19.03
N GLN A 774 34.79 33.35 -19.33
CA GLN A 774 35.64 33.39 -20.53
C GLN A 774 34.85 33.38 -21.86
N LEU A 775 33.65 33.95 -21.89
CA LEU A 775 32.78 33.99 -23.07
C LEU A 775 33.19 35.16 -23.97
N SER A 776 34.08 34.91 -24.92
CA SER A 776 34.78 35.95 -25.70
C SER A 776 34.65 35.79 -27.23
N SER A 777 33.96 34.75 -27.70
CA SER A 777 33.69 34.54 -29.11
C SER A 777 32.55 35.42 -29.66
N LEU A 778 32.53 35.61 -30.98
CA LEU A 778 31.44 36.28 -31.73
C LEU A 778 30.07 35.56 -31.58
N ASP A 779 30.08 34.29 -31.19
CA ASP A 779 28.89 33.46 -30.96
C ASP A 779 28.90 32.93 -29.51
N SER A 780 28.77 33.87 -28.56
CA SER A 780 28.89 33.57 -27.13
C SER A 780 27.80 32.59 -26.65
N ALA A 781 26.65 32.52 -27.31
CA ALA A 781 25.56 31.60 -26.97
C ALA A 781 25.95 30.15 -27.27
N ARG A 782 26.55 29.91 -28.45
CA ARG A 782 27.12 28.61 -28.81
C ARG A 782 28.29 28.23 -27.91
N GLU A 783 29.14 29.19 -27.56
CA GLU A 783 30.25 28.96 -26.65
C GLU A 783 29.78 28.54 -25.25
N LEU A 784 28.77 29.25 -24.70
CA LEU A 784 28.15 28.90 -23.43
C LEU A 784 27.52 27.50 -23.48
N ARG A 785 26.79 27.19 -24.55
CA ARG A 785 26.19 25.87 -24.77
C ARG A 785 27.23 24.74 -24.76
N LEU A 786 28.36 24.91 -25.44
CA LEU A 786 29.44 23.92 -25.44
C LEU A 786 30.09 23.79 -24.05
N LYS A 787 30.36 24.91 -23.35
CA LYS A 787 30.91 24.90 -21.99
C LYS A 787 29.97 24.20 -21.00
N VAL A 788 28.66 24.43 -21.13
CA VAL A 788 27.63 23.70 -20.37
C VAL A 788 27.67 22.20 -20.71
N GLY A 789 27.81 21.83 -21.99
CA GLY A 789 27.99 20.43 -22.40
C GLY A 789 29.24 19.76 -21.82
N GLU A 790 30.32 20.49 -21.59
CA GLU A 790 31.54 19.96 -20.95
C GLU A 790 31.41 19.77 -19.44
N ARG A 791 30.49 20.50 -18.80
CA ARG A 791 30.27 20.52 -17.35
C ARG A 791 28.83 20.22 -16.97
N ALA A 792 28.15 19.42 -17.80
CA ALA A 792 26.75 19.07 -17.60
C ALA A 792 26.56 18.38 -16.24
N MET A 793 25.44 18.67 -15.58
CA MET A 793 25.00 17.96 -14.37
C MET A 793 25.03 16.45 -14.59
N PRO A 794 25.31 15.62 -13.57
CA PRO A 794 25.25 14.17 -13.70
C PRO A 794 23.87 13.64 -14.11
N ARG A 795 23.86 12.56 -14.87
CA ARG A 795 22.64 11.90 -15.37
C ARG A 795 21.71 11.43 -14.25
N SER A 796 22.30 10.95 -13.15
CA SER A 796 21.57 10.50 -11.95
C SER A 796 20.79 11.64 -11.28
N GLU A 797 21.37 12.85 -11.24
CA GLU A 797 20.69 14.03 -10.71
C GLU A 797 19.58 14.52 -11.65
N LEU A 798 19.83 14.53 -12.97
CA LEU A 798 18.83 14.95 -13.95
C LEU A 798 17.61 14.00 -14.00
N VAL A 799 17.81 12.68 -13.88
CA VAL A 799 16.72 11.69 -13.83
C VAL A 799 15.75 11.97 -12.69
N LEU A 800 16.28 12.32 -11.51
CA LEU A 800 15.47 12.70 -10.35
C LEU A 800 14.68 13.98 -10.63
N GLY A 801 15.30 14.96 -11.30
CA GLY A 801 14.63 16.17 -11.77
C GLY A 801 13.48 15.89 -12.75
N LEU A 802 13.74 15.09 -13.79
CA LEU A 802 12.75 14.72 -14.80
C LEU A 802 11.56 13.95 -14.19
N GLY A 803 11.81 13.01 -13.28
CA GLY A 803 10.72 12.27 -12.60
C GLY A 803 9.82 13.16 -11.75
N ARG A 804 10.34 14.28 -11.24
CA ARG A 804 9.57 15.28 -10.48
C ARG A 804 8.78 16.23 -11.39
N MET A 805 9.27 16.49 -12.61
CA MET A 805 8.50 17.20 -13.63
C MET A 805 7.22 16.42 -13.99
N ASP A 806 7.32 15.09 -14.05
CA ASP A 806 6.19 14.21 -14.38
C ASP A 806 5.16 14.09 -13.23
N SER A 807 5.59 14.22 -11.96
CA SER A 807 4.69 14.04 -10.80
C SER A 807 3.85 15.26 -10.45
N GLY A 808 4.16 16.44 -11.01
CA GLY A 808 3.39 17.67 -10.77
C GLY A 808 3.40 18.19 -9.32
N LEU A 809 4.18 17.57 -8.41
CA LEU A 809 4.14 17.86 -6.98
C LEU A 809 4.61 19.28 -6.64
N PRO A 810 3.91 20.02 -5.74
CA PRO A 810 4.09 21.46 -5.58
C PRO A 810 5.17 21.91 -4.59
N PHE A 811 5.97 21.04 -3.94
CA PHE A 811 7.04 21.53 -3.05
C PHE A 811 8.47 20.99 -3.29
N GLU A 812 9.44 21.91 -3.50
CA GLU A 812 10.86 21.68 -3.16
C GLU A 812 11.71 22.96 -3.18
N ALA A 813 12.71 23.03 -2.30
CA ALA A 813 13.47 24.24 -2.00
C ALA A 813 14.54 24.59 -3.07
N GLN A 814 15.12 23.60 -3.75
CA GLN A 814 16.23 23.78 -4.71
C GLN A 814 15.83 23.59 -6.20
N GLY A 815 14.54 23.38 -6.46
CA GLY A 815 13.83 23.38 -7.75
C GLY A 815 14.55 22.84 -8.98
N LEU A 816 14.36 21.54 -9.29
CA LEU A 816 14.55 20.93 -10.61
C LEU A 816 13.17 20.72 -11.26
N ARG A 817 12.37 21.79 -11.33
CA ARG A 817 10.96 21.67 -11.71
C ARG A 817 10.70 21.77 -13.19
N GLY A 818 11.72 22.10 -13.98
CA GLY A 818 11.70 22.21 -15.44
C GLY A 818 10.39 22.77 -15.94
N GLY A 819 10.31 24.10 -16.07
CA GLY A 819 9.04 24.79 -16.27
C GLY A 819 8.07 24.03 -17.16
N GLY A 820 6.93 23.66 -16.57
CA GLY A 820 5.96 22.75 -17.15
C GLY A 820 5.71 23.09 -18.61
N PHE A 821 5.57 22.06 -19.43
CA PHE A 821 5.00 22.22 -20.76
C PHE A 821 3.71 23.06 -20.62
N PRO A 822 3.52 24.18 -21.34
CA PRO A 822 2.17 24.48 -21.75
C PRO A 822 1.73 23.24 -22.53
N SER A 823 0.64 22.63 -22.08
CA SER A 823 0.02 21.48 -22.72
C SER A 823 0.09 21.65 -24.23
N THR A 824 0.90 20.83 -24.89
CA THR A 824 0.56 20.56 -26.28
C THR A 824 -0.85 19.98 -26.23
N PRO A 825 -1.71 20.26 -27.23
CA PRO A 825 -2.99 19.56 -27.36
C PRO A 825 -2.82 18.03 -27.27
N GLN A 826 -1.61 17.54 -27.59
CA GLN A 826 -1.17 16.16 -27.45
C GLN A 826 -0.88 15.72 -26.00
N GLY A 827 -0.27 16.56 -25.16
CA GLY A 827 -0.02 16.28 -23.74
C GLY A 827 -1.27 16.37 -22.87
N GLU A 828 -2.17 17.32 -23.15
CA GLU A 828 -3.52 17.34 -22.57
C GLU A 828 -4.34 16.13 -23.05
N GLY A 829 -4.28 15.82 -24.34
CA GLY A 829 -4.90 14.62 -24.91
C GLY A 829 -4.37 13.33 -24.26
N LEU A 830 -3.07 13.22 -24.00
CA LEU A 830 -2.45 12.04 -23.40
C LEU A 830 -2.72 11.93 -21.89
N THR A 831 -2.76 13.06 -21.19
CA THR A 831 -3.17 13.12 -19.78
C THR A 831 -4.64 12.72 -19.64
N HIS A 832 -5.49 13.22 -20.52
CA HIS A 832 -6.91 12.87 -20.58
C HIS A 832 -7.14 11.42 -20.99
N GLU A 833 -6.41 10.91 -22.00
CA GLU A 833 -6.38 9.49 -22.39
C GLU A 833 -5.96 8.60 -21.21
N MET A 834 -4.90 8.98 -20.48
CA MET A 834 -4.41 8.23 -19.32
C MET A 834 -5.44 8.22 -18.18
N MET A 835 -6.02 9.37 -17.84
CA MET A 835 -7.08 9.47 -16.84
C MET A 835 -8.30 8.64 -17.25
N ARG A 836 -8.66 8.64 -18.54
CA ARG A 836 -9.72 7.79 -19.09
C ARG A 836 -9.39 6.31 -18.97
N LEU A 837 -8.16 5.90 -19.29
CA LEU A 837 -7.73 4.51 -19.12
C LEU A 837 -7.78 4.08 -17.65
N GLN A 838 -7.33 4.94 -16.73
CA GLN A 838 -7.40 4.67 -15.29
C GLN A 838 -8.84 4.56 -14.78
N LEU A 839 -9.76 5.40 -15.26
CA LEU A 839 -11.19 5.25 -14.96
C LEU A 839 -11.75 3.94 -15.52
N LYS A 840 -11.33 3.55 -16.73
CA LYS A 840 -11.77 2.28 -17.35
C LYS A 840 -11.16 1.04 -16.71
N GLU A 841 -10.08 1.16 -15.94
CA GLU A 841 -9.61 0.07 -15.07
C GLU A 841 -10.54 -0.13 -13.86
N LEU A 842 -11.11 0.96 -13.33
CA LEU A 842 -12.08 0.92 -12.22
C LEU A 842 -13.50 0.60 -12.69
N TYR A 843 -13.88 1.11 -13.86
CA TYR A 843 -15.19 0.96 -14.49
C TYR A 843 -15.02 0.36 -15.90
N PRO A 844 -14.85 -0.97 -16.01
CA PRO A 844 -14.51 -1.62 -17.28
C PRO A 844 -15.53 -1.41 -18.40
N ASP A 845 -16.80 -1.26 -18.03
CA ASP A 845 -17.91 -1.13 -18.97
C ASP A 845 -18.15 0.32 -19.42
N PHE A 846 -17.43 1.30 -18.88
CA PHE A 846 -17.57 2.69 -19.28
C PHE A 846 -17.17 2.89 -20.75
N SER A 847 -18.08 3.52 -21.50
CA SER A 847 -17.76 4.12 -22.79
C SER A 847 -16.75 5.26 -22.60
N ASN A 848 -16.03 5.60 -23.67
CA ASN A 848 -15.09 6.72 -23.61
C ASN A 848 -15.83 8.03 -23.26
N THR A 849 -17.05 8.20 -23.77
CA THR A 849 -17.93 9.34 -23.46
C THR A 849 -18.30 9.44 -21.99
N GLU A 850 -18.68 8.33 -21.35
CA GLU A 850 -19.03 8.33 -19.92
C GLU A 850 -17.82 8.63 -19.03
N ALA A 851 -16.66 8.05 -19.37
CA ALA A 851 -15.41 8.36 -18.68
C ALA A 851 -15.02 9.83 -18.85
N ASP A 852 -15.12 10.37 -20.07
CA ASP A 852 -14.80 11.77 -20.38
C ASP A 852 -15.76 12.74 -19.68
N GLU A 853 -17.06 12.42 -19.60
CA GLU A 853 -18.05 13.21 -18.84
C GLU A 853 -17.72 13.25 -17.33
N LEU A 854 -17.26 12.13 -16.76
CA LEU A 854 -16.88 12.04 -15.35
C LEU A 854 -15.61 12.87 -15.08
N LEU A 855 -14.61 12.77 -15.96
CA LEU A 855 -13.40 13.61 -15.91
C LEU A 855 -13.75 15.10 -16.02
N GLN A 856 -14.65 15.45 -16.94
CA GLN A 856 -15.08 16.82 -17.14
C GLN A 856 -15.80 17.38 -15.91
N ARG A 857 -16.62 16.55 -15.24
CA ARG A 857 -17.33 16.92 -14.01
C ARG A 857 -16.38 17.13 -12.83
N ALA A 858 -15.29 16.35 -12.77
CA ALA A 858 -14.24 16.49 -11.75
C ALA A 858 -13.29 17.68 -12.02
N GLY A 859 -13.19 18.14 -13.26
CA GLY A 859 -12.42 19.32 -13.67
C GLY A 859 -10.94 19.21 -13.29
N GLY A 860 -10.36 20.28 -12.74
CA GLY A 860 -8.95 20.32 -12.32
C GLY A 860 -8.57 19.31 -11.22
N ASN A 861 -9.54 18.64 -10.59
CA ASN A 861 -9.32 17.65 -9.54
C ASN A 861 -9.51 16.20 -10.03
N ALA A 862 -9.60 15.97 -11.34
CA ALA A 862 -9.89 14.65 -11.91
C ALA A 862 -8.95 13.54 -11.41
N GLN A 863 -7.63 13.80 -11.31
CA GLN A 863 -6.69 12.80 -10.79
C GLN A 863 -6.93 12.46 -9.32
N VAL A 864 -7.18 13.48 -8.48
CA VAL A 864 -7.47 13.27 -7.05
C VAL A 864 -8.73 12.44 -6.88
N HIS A 865 -9.74 12.68 -7.72
CA HIS A 865 -10.96 11.89 -7.73
C HIS A 865 -10.72 10.44 -8.14
N ILE A 866 -9.91 10.19 -9.18
CA ILE A 866 -9.51 8.83 -9.59
C ILE A 866 -8.76 8.12 -8.46
N ASP A 867 -7.85 8.80 -7.78
CA ASP A 867 -7.06 8.20 -6.70
C ASP A 867 -7.94 7.84 -5.49
N GLN A 868 -8.93 8.68 -5.16
CA GLN A 868 -9.95 8.35 -4.15
C GLN A 868 -10.77 7.11 -4.54
N LEU A 869 -11.19 7.00 -5.81
CA LEU A 869 -11.91 5.83 -6.29
C LEU A 869 -11.05 4.56 -6.25
N LYS A 870 -9.76 4.66 -6.57
CA LYS A 870 -8.82 3.53 -6.42
C LYS A 870 -8.71 3.07 -4.97
N GLN A 871 -8.59 4.01 -4.03
CA GLN A 871 -8.55 3.68 -2.59
C GLN A 871 -9.84 3.02 -2.12
N GLN A 872 -11.01 3.55 -2.52
CA GLN A 872 -12.30 2.93 -2.21
C GLN A 872 -12.41 1.52 -2.80
N PHE A 873 -11.99 1.32 -4.06
CA PHE A 873 -12.01 -0.01 -4.68
C PHE A 873 -11.09 -1.00 -3.97
N GLN A 874 -9.89 -0.56 -3.57
CA GLN A 874 -8.97 -1.39 -2.78
C GLN A 874 -9.55 -1.74 -1.41
N GLN A 875 -10.17 -0.78 -0.73
CA GLN A 875 -10.83 -1.01 0.56
C GLN A 875 -11.97 -2.03 0.43
N LEU A 876 -12.84 -1.88 -0.58
CA LEU A 876 -13.92 -2.83 -0.85
C LEU A 876 -13.40 -4.26 -1.06
N ASN A 877 -12.38 -4.44 -1.91
CA ASN A 877 -11.79 -5.76 -2.13
C ASN A 877 -11.16 -6.34 -0.86
N THR A 878 -10.54 -5.49 -0.03
CA THR A 878 -9.94 -5.91 1.24
C THR A 878 -11.01 -6.39 2.22
N ASP A 879 -12.10 -5.63 2.36
CA ASP A 879 -13.20 -5.97 3.26
C ASP A 879 -13.91 -7.26 2.84
N LEU A 880 -14.17 -7.43 1.53
CA LEU A 880 -14.78 -8.64 0.99
C LEU A 880 -13.85 -9.85 1.09
N SER A 881 -12.55 -9.70 0.81
CA SER A 881 -11.59 -10.81 0.93
C SER A 881 -11.48 -11.27 2.39
N ARG A 882 -11.40 -10.32 3.33
CA ARG A 882 -11.40 -10.63 4.77
C ARG A 882 -12.66 -11.39 5.17
N TRP A 883 -13.83 -10.93 4.74
CA TRP A 883 -15.10 -11.59 5.04
C TRP A 883 -15.23 -12.99 4.42
N ILE A 884 -14.73 -13.20 3.20
CA ILE A 884 -14.69 -14.52 2.57
C ILE A 884 -13.76 -15.46 3.36
N ASP A 885 -12.57 -14.99 3.74
CA ASP A 885 -11.59 -15.81 4.47
C ASP A 885 -12.07 -16.12 5.90
N GLN A 886 -12.78 -15.19 6.54
CA GLN A 886 -13.44 -15.38 7.85
C GLN A 886 -14.47 -16.52 7.85
N GLY A 887 -15.00 -16.92 6.67
CA GLY A 887 -15.96 -18.02 6.57
C GLY A 887 -15.41 -19.35 7.08
N ALA A 888 -14.09 -19.56 7.02
CA ALA A 888 -13.44 -20.74 7.58
C ALA A 888 -13.56 -20.82 9.11
N ASP A 889 -13.45 -19.66 9.77
CA ASP A 889 -13.54 -19.56 11.23
C ASP A 889 -15.01 -19.65 11.66
N ASP A 890 -15.90 -18.93 10.96
CA ASP A 890 -17.34 -18.92 11.22
C ASP A 890 -17.98 -20.32 11.17
N VAL A 891 -17.51 -21.21 10.27
CA VAL A 891 -18.00 -22.61 10.19
C VAL A 891 -17.71 -23.41 11.46
N ASN A 892 -16.68 -23.06 12.23
CA ASN A 892 -16.41 -23.72 13.51
C ASN A 892 -17.43 -23.32 14.60
N ASP A 893 -18.04 -22.14 14.46
CA ASP A 893 -19.06 -21.61 15.37
C ASP A 893 -20.49 -22.01 14.95
N MET A 894 -20.63 -22.65 13.77
CA MET A 894 -21.90 -23.17 13.30
C MET A 894 -22.32 -24.43 14.07
N ASP A 895 -23.63 -24.55 14.34
CA ASP A 895 -24.24 -25.74 14.94
C ASP A 895 -24.39 -26.86 13.90
N LEU A 896 -23.24 -27.41 13.47
CA LEU A 896 -23.21 -28.48 12.47
C LEU A 896 -23.69 -29.81 13.06
N PRO A 897 -24.48 -30.61 12.31
CA PRO A 897 -25.05 -31.86 12.80
C PRO A 897 -24.01 -32.99 12.83
N PHE A 898 -23.03 -32.88 13.72
CA PHE A 898 -22.03 -33.92 13.92
C PHE A 898 -22.67 -35.22 14.41
N ILE A 899 -22.27 -36.33 13.79
CA ILE A 899 -22.72 -37.66 14.23
C ILE A 899 -21.82 -38.15 15.36
N GLY A 900 -22.44 -38.60 16.44
CA GLY A 900 -21.81 -39.17 17.62
C GLY A 900 -21.92 -40.70 17.69
N LEU A 901 -21.14 -41.29 18.59
CA LEU A 901 -21.16 -42.72 18.85
C LEU A 901 -22.50 -43.12 19.50
N GLY A 902 -23.37 -43.80 18.75
CA GLY A 902 -24.70 -44.22 19.20
C GLY A 902 -25.87 -43.58 18.45
N ASP A 903 -25.60 -42.60 17.58
CA ASP A 903 -26.64 -42.01 16.73
C ASP A 903 -27.11 -42.99 15.66
N ALA A 904 -28.39 -42.85 15.27
CA ALA A 904 -28.98 -43.68 14.21
C ALA A 904 -28.22 -43.55 12.88
N ALA A 905 -27.64 -42.38 12.60
CA ALA A 905 -26.82 -42.12 11.43
C ALA A 905 -25.39 -42.72 11.51
N ALA A 906 -24.91 -43.06 12.71
CA ALA A 906 -23.59 -43.65 12.95
C ALA A 906 -23.62 -45.20 12.99
N GLN A 907 -24.76 -45.83 12.73
CA GLN A 907 -24.95 -47.28 12.83
C GLN A 907 -24.07 -48.03 11.82
N GLY A 908 -23.13 -48.85 12.32
CA GLY A 908 -22.21 -49.63 11.49
C GLY A 908 -20.89 -48.92 11.15
N LEU A 909 -20.71 -47.67 11.57
CA LEU A 909 -19.45 -46.92 11.43
C LEU A 909 -18.55 -47.12 12.64
N ASN A 910 -17.24 -47.20 12.41
CA ASN A 910 -16.25 -47.18 13.49
C ASN A 910 -15.90 -45.71 13.88
N PRO A 911 -15.25 -45.47 15.03
CA PRO A 911 -14.95 -44.11 15.50
C PRO A 911 -14.09 -43.29 14.53
N ALA A 912 -13.20 -43.92 13.74
CA ALA A 912 -12.39 -43.23 12.75
C ALA A 912 -13.21 -42.81 11.52
N GLN A 913 -14.19 -43.61 11.11
CA GLN A 913 -15.13 -43.28 10.04
C GLN A 913 -16.09 -42.16 10.45
N ILE A 914 -16.53 -42.14 11.71
CA ILE A 914 -17.34 -41.04 12.28
C ILE A 914 -16.54 -39.73 12.28
N ALA A 915 -15.28 -39.76 12.74
CA ALA A 915 -14.41 -38.59 12.72
C ALA A 915 -14.15 -38.09 11.28
N ALA A 916 -13.89 -39.00 10.34
CA ALA A 916 -13.69 -38.64 8.93
C ALA A 916 -14.95 -38.03 8.30
N TYR A 917 -16.15 -38.54 8.63
CA TYR A 917 -17.42 -37.98 8.17
C TYR A 917 -17.63 -36.55 8.71
N ASN A 918 -17.42 -36.32 10.00
CA ASN A 918 -17.59 -34.98 10.59
C ASN A 918 -16.57 -33.98 10.03
N VAL A 919 -15.32 -34.40 9.76
CA VAL A 919 -14.33 -33.56 9.07
C VAL A 919 -14.76 -33.24 7.64
N GLN A 920 -15.30 -34.23 6.90
CA GLN A 920 -15.80 -34.00 5.55
C GLN A 920 -16.98 -33.02 5.54
N LEU A 921 -17.90 -33.14 6.50
CA LEU A 921 -19.03 -32.21 6.65
C LEU A 921 -18.55 -30.76 6.87
N ILE A 922 -17.54 -30.55 7.73
CA ILE A 922 -16.93 -29.23 7.93
C ILE A 922 -16.34 -28.71 6.61
N MET A 923 -15.60 -29.55 5.89
CA MET A 923 -14.96 -29.13 4.63
C MET A 923 -15.97 -28.80 3.54
N GLU A 924 -17.08 -29.53 3.45
CA GLU A 924 -18.17 -29.26 2.51
C GLU A 924 -18.86 -27.93 2.88
N GLU A 925 -19.20 -27.71 4.15
CA GLU A 925 -19.82 -26.47 4.59
C GLU A 925 -18.90 -25.24 4.39
N MET A 926 -17.60 -25.38 4.67
CA MET A 926 -16.61 -24.32 4.39
C MET A 926 -16.56 -23.95 2.90
N GLN A 927 -16.71 -24.94 2.01
CA GLN A 927 -16.70 -24.68 0.57
C GLN A 927 -17.98 -24.00 0.12
N ASP A 928 -19.14 -24.47 0.61
CA ASP A 928 -20.45 -23.91 0.28
C ASP A 928 -20.56 -22.46 0.77
N GLU A 929 -20.14 -22.19 2.02
CA GLU A 929 -20.17 -20.84 2.57
C GLU A 929 -19.18 -19.92 1.84
N ARG A 930 -17.97 -20.40 1.53
CA ARG A 930 -17.02 -19.62 0.73
C ARG A 930 -17.57 -19.28 -0.66
N ALA A 931 -18.27 -20.22 -1.30
CA ALA A 931 -18.86 -20.00 -2.62
C ALA A 931 -19.98 -18.95 -2.57
N LEU A 932 -20.90 -19.07 -1.61
CA LEU A 932 -22.00 -18.14 -1.37
C LEU A 932 -21.49 -16.71 -1.06
N ARG A 933 -20.44 -16.59 -0.23
CA ARG A 933 -19.81 -15.30 0.04
C ARG A 933 -19.11 -14.71 -1.18
N THR A 934 -18.47 -15.55 -1.99
CA THR A 934 -17.80 -15.10 -3.22
C THR A 934 -18.81 -14.56 -4.23
N GLU A 935 -19.99 -15.18 -4.35
CA GLU A 935 -21.06 -14.72 -5.25
C GLU A 935 -21.54 -13.32 -4.88
N LEU A 936 -21.86 -13.07 -3.61
CA LEU A 936 -22.26 -11.74 -3.14
C LEU A 936 -21.12 -10.73 -3.27
N ALA A 937 -19.88 -11.11 -2.96
CA ALA A 937 -18.72 -10.23 -3.13
C ALA A 937 -18.55 -9.79 -4.59
N ASP A 938 -18.67 -10.73 -5.52
CA ASP A 938 -18.62 -10.46 -6.96
C ASP A 938 -19.77 -9.55 -7.41
N GLU A 939 -20.97 -9.71 -6.86
CA GLU A 939 -22.10 -8.83 -7.12
C GLU A 939 -21.85 -7.42 -6.57
N LEU A 940 -21.41 -7.27 -5.32
CA LEU A 940 -21.11 -5.96 -4.72
C LEU A 940 -20.00 -5.22 -5.47
N VAL A 941 -18.95 -5.95 -5.90
CA VAL A 941 -17.91 -5.40 -6.79
C VAL A 941 -18.49 -5.00 -8.14
N ARG A 942 -19.36 -5.81 -8.74
CA ARG A 942 -20.02 -5.51 -10.01
C ARG A 942 -20.85 -4.22 -9.92
N ILE A 943 -21.62 -4.07 -8.85
CA ILE A 943 -22.44 -2.89 -8.55
C ILE A 943 -21.55 -1.66 -8.38
N TRP A 944 -20.51 -1.75 -7.54
CA TRP A 944 -19.57 -0.63 -7.32
C TRP A 944 -18.90 -0.19 -8.62
N GLN A 945 -18.53 -1.15 -9.48
CA GLN A 945 -17.94 -0.90 -10.79
C GLN A 945 -18.96 -0.49 -11.87
N LYS A 946 -20.24 -0.32 -11.50
CA LYS A 946 -21.34 0.13 -12.39
C LYS A 946 -21.52 -0.74 -13.63
N ARG A 947 -21.16 -2.02 -13.54
CA ARG A 947 -21.30 -2.96 -14.65
C ARG A 947 -22.79 -3.26 -14.86
N GLY A 948 -23.27 -3.07 -16.09
CA GLY A 948 -24.70 -3.15 -16.43
C GLY A 948 -25.40 -1.79 -16.56
N GLY A 949 -24.74 -0.66 -16.25
CA GLY A 949 -25.13 0.68 -16.70
C GLY A 949 -26.39 1.30 -16.06
N ALA A 950 -27.00 0.66 -15.07
CA ALA A 950 -28.18 1.22 -14.39
C ALA A 950 -27.76 2.17 -13.25
N PRO A 951 -28.21 3.43 -13.22
CA PRO A 951 -27.94 4.37 -12.11
C PRO A 951 -28.69 4.03 -10.82
N ARG A 952 -29.57 3.02 -10.87
CA ARG A 952 -30.39 2.52 -9.77
C ARG A 952 -30.34 1.01 -9.84
N THR A 953 -29.84 0.40 -8.77
CA THR A 953 -29.58 -1.03 -8.72
C THR A 953 -30.42 -1.68 -7.65
N THR A 954 -30.95 -2.85 -7.98
CA THR A 954 -31.62 -3.75 -7.06
C THR A 954 -30.62 -4.83 -6.67
N LEU A 955 -30.36 -4.97 -5.37
CA LEU A 955 -29.62 -6.10 -4.79
C LEU A 955 -30.65 -7.11 -4.29
N ASP A 956 -30.68 -8.28 -4.90
CA ASP A 956 -31.64 -9.34 -4.57
C ASP A 956 -30.94 -10.49 -3.85
N MET A 957 -31.29 -10.66 -2.58
CA MET A 957 -30.80 -11.69 -1.67
C MET A 957 -31.98 -12.51 -1.12
N THR A 958 -33.05 -12.61 -1.91
CA THR A 958 -34.28 -13.31 -1.54
C THR A 958 -34.03 -14.81 -1.42
N PHE A 959 -34.41 -15.39 -0.27
CA PHE A 959 -34.22 -16.79 0.12
C PHE A 959 -32.76 -17.22 0.32
N GLU A 960 -31.82 -16.28 0.40
CA GLU A 960 -30.44 -16.59 0.71
C GLU A 960 -30.25 -16.87 2.21
N ASN A 961 -29.24 -17.69 2.52
CA ASN A 961 -28.90 -18.07 3.89
C ASN A 961 -27.42 -17.76 4.13
N TYR A 962 -27.14 -16.77 4.98
CA TYR A 962 -25.79 -16.40 5.35
C TYR A 962 -25.57 -16.62 6.84
N HIS A 963 -24.37 -17.07 7.20
CA HIS A 963 -23.98 -17.03 8.60
C HIS A 963 -23.79 -15.57 9.05
N ARG A 964 -23.04 -14.77 8.29
CA ARG A 964 -22.72 -13.37 8.59
C ARG A 964 -22.63 -12.54 7.32
N LEU A 965 -23.10 -11.29 7.37
CA LEU A 965 -22.97 -10.31 6.27
C LEU A 965 -21.65 -9.50 6.35
N PRO A 966 -21.12 -8.99 5.23
CA PRO A 966 -19.85 -8.27 5.22
C PRO A 966 -19.96 -6.89 5.88
N VAL A 967 -18.90 -6.50 6.60
CA VAL A 967 -18.72 -5.11 7.07
C VAL A 967 -17.99 -4.32 5.99
N LEU A 968 -18.69 -3.37 5.38
CA LEU A 968 -18.15 -2.57 4.27
C LEU A 968 -17.75 -1.18 4.75
N ASN A 969 -16.49 -0.79 4.54
CA ASN A 969 -16.01 0.58 4.81
C ASN A 969 -16.19 1.52 3.60
N VAL A 970 -17.01 1.11 2.63
CA VAL A 970 -17.29 1.83 1.39
C VAL A 970 -18.80 1.87 1.19
N ARG A 971 -19.32 3.02 0.73
CA ARG A 971 -20.75 3.20 0.46
C ARG A 971 -21.10 2.75 -0.96
N LEU A 972 -22.26 2.12 -1.10
CA LEU A 972 -22.83 1.66 -2.36
C LEU A 972 -24.06 2.51 -2.70
N ASP A 973 -23.78 3.76 -3.08
CA ASP A 973 -24.80 4.80 -3.30
C ASP A 973 -25.78 4.49 -4.45
N ASP A 974 -25.41 3.61 -5.38
CA ASP A 974 -26.21 3.23 -6.55
C ASP A 974 -27.26 2.14 -6.22
N VAL A 975 -27.20 1.49 -5.03
CA VAL A 975 -28.21 0.52 -4.59
C VAL A 975 -29.41 1.27 -4.03
N THR A 976 -30.54 1.17 -4.73
CA THR A 976 -31.81 1.81 -4.33
C THR A 976 -32.86 0.82 -3.85
N GLU A 977 -32.69 -0.46 -4.16
CA GLU A 977 -33.62 -1.50 -3.74
C GLU A 977 -32.85 -2.69 -3.17
N LEU A 978 -33.25 -3.14 -1.98
CA LEU A 978 -32.69 -4.30 -1.31
C LEU A 978 -33.83 -5.28 -0.99
N LEU A 979 -33.79 -6.44 -1.66
CA LEU A 979 -34.79 -7.49 -1.55
C LEU A 979 -34.18 -8.65 -0.76
N MET A 980 -34.73 -8.94 0.41
CA MET A 980 -34.24 -9.97 1.33
C MET A 980 -35.43 -10.80 1.83
N ARG A 981 -36.37 -11.13 0.94
CA ARG A 981 -37.56 -11.91 1.34
C ARG A 981 -37.12 -13.31 1.74
N GLY A 982 -37.56 -13.78 2.90
CA GLY A 982 -37.23 -15.11 3.42
C GLY A 982 -35.73 -15.30 3.63
N PHE A 983 -34.99 -14.21 3.80
CA PHE A 983 -33.55 -14.23 4.07
C PHE A 983 -33.28 -14.75 5.48
N HIS A 984 -32.29 -15.62 5.60
CA HIS A 984 -31.86 -16.21 6.86
C HIS A 984 -30.46 -15.71 7.23
N LEU A 985 -30.31 -15.26 8.47
CA LEU A 985 -29.06 -14.74 9.02
C LEU A 985 -28.83 -15.33 10.40
N THR A 986 -27.69 -15.98 10.62
CA THR A 986 -27.33 -16.54 11.93
C THR A 986 -26.80 -15.44 12.86
N GLU A 987 -25.86 -14.63 12.39
CA GLU A 987 -25.28 -13.49 13.10
C GLU A 987 -26.09 -12.22 12.84
N GLU A 988 -27.25 -12.11 13.50
CA GLU A 988 -28.22 -11.03 13.28
C GLU A 988 -27.59 -9.62 13.37
N ASP A 989 -26.65 -9.38 14.28
CA ASP A 989 -26.00 -8.08 14.48
C ASP A 989 -25.27 -7.55 13.23
N SER A 990 -24.86 -8.43 12.31
CA SER A 990 -24.21 -8.03 11.05
C SER A 990 -25.14 -7.30 10.07
N LEU A 991 -26.47 -7.47 10.20
CA LEU A 991 -27.45 -6.81 9.33
C LEU A 991 -27.40 -5.27 9.46
N ASN A 992 -27.17 -4.74 10.67
CA ASN A 992 -27.19 -3.29 10.87
C ASN A 992 -26.05 -2.61 10.10
N GLY A 993 -24.81 -3.10 10.25
CA GLY A 993 -23.66 -2.56 9.53
C GLY A 993 -23.77 -2.74 8.01
N PHE A 994 -24.40 -3.83 7.56
CA PHE A 994 -24.67 -4.04 6.15
C PHE A 994 -25.64 -2.98 5.59
N LEU A 995 -26.75 -2.72 6.27
CA LEU A 995 -27.73 -1.70 5.85
C LEU A 995 -27.15 -0.28 5.80
N GLU A 996 -26.20 0.06 6.68
CA GLU A 996 -25.51 1.36 6.68
C GLU A 996 -24.71 1.62 5.39
N SER A 997 -24.38 0.57 4.64
CA SER A 997 -23.64 0.66 3.37
C SER A 997 -24.51 1.19 2.22
N PHE A 998 -25.84 1.28 2.38
CA PHE A 998 -26.80 1.64 1.32
C PHE A 998 -27.62 2.90 1.68
N PRO A 999 -27.01 4.09 1.71
CA PRO A 999 -27.67 5.31 2.24
C PRO A 999 -28.84 5.83 1.38
N ASN A 1000 -28.88 5.47 0.09
CA ASN A 1000 -29.88 5.93 -0.88
C ASN A 1000 -31.03 4.93 -1.09
N LEU A 1001 -31.21 3.99 -0.17
CA LEU A 1001 -32.24 2.96 -0.29
C LEU A 1001 -33.64 3.57 -0.35
N GLU A 1002 -34.40 3.19 -1.37
CA GLU A 1002 -35.79 3.58 -1.59
C GLU A 1002 -36.77 2.44 -1.30
N VAL A 1003 -36.35 1.19 -1.50
CA VAL A 1003 -37.15 -0.01 -1.24
C VAL A 1003 -36.35 -0.97 -0.35
N LEU A 1004 -36.90 -1.33 0.80
CA LEU A 1004 -36.37 -2.39 1.67
C LEU A 1004 -37.44 -3.44 1.89
N ASN A 1005 -37.13 -4.68 1.51
CA ASN A 1005 -38.03 -5.80 1.70
C ASN A 1005 -37.39 -6.89 2.57
N LEU A 1006 -37.79 -6.95 3.83
CA LEU A 1006 -37.36 -7.94 4.82
C LEU A 1006 -38.49 -8.92 5.16
N ASP A 1007 -39.45 -9.12 4.24
CA ASP A 1007 -40.56 -10.06 4.41
C ASP A 1007 -40.07 -11.43 4.89
N SER A 1008 -40.58 -11.90 6.02
CA SER A 1008 -40.23 -13.20 6.62
C SER A 1008 -38.77 -13.35 7.10
N VAL A 1009 -38.07 -12.25 7.37
CA VAL A 1009 -36.76 -12.24 8.06
C VAL A 1009 -36.96 -12.22 9.57
N ASP A 1010 -36.29 -13.08 10.33
CA ASP A 1010 -36.41 -13.10 11.79
C ASP A 1010 -35.67 -11.90 12.40
N LEU A 1011 -36.41 -11.01 13.08
CA LEU A 1011 -35.85 -9.82 13.74
C LEU A 1011 -36.00 -9.88 15.28
N ARG A 1012 -36.12 -11.09 15.86
CA ARG A 1012 -36.38 -11.26 17.30
C ARG A 1012 -35.19 -10.87 18.19
N HIS A 1013 -33.95 -10.93 17.72
CA HIS A 1013 -32.75 -10.77 18.55
C HIS A 1013 -32.04 -9.41 18.41
N PHE A 1014 -32.60 -8.43 17.69
CA PHE A 1014 -32.07 -7.07 17.69
C PHE A 1014 -32.41 -6.31 18.99
N PHE A 1015 -31.43 -6.24 19.90
CA PHE A 1015 -31.52 -5.55 21.20
C PHE A 1015 -30.79 -4.19 21.16
N VAL A 1016 -31.42 -3.13 21.67
CA VAL A 1016 -30.72 -1.86 21.94
C VAL A 1016 -30.67 -1.63 23.45
N GLY A 1017 -29.47 -1.62 24.03
CA GLY A 1017 -29.19 -0.92 25.29
C GLY A 1017 -29.59 -1.60 26.60
N GLY A 1018 -29.57 -2.93 26.71
CA GLY A 1018 -29.68 -3.62 28.01
C GLY A 1018 -31.08 -3.62 28.66
N ASP A 1019 -32.04 -2.85 28.13
CA ASP A 1019 -33.45 -2.97 28.48
C ASP A 1019 -34.13 -3.93 27.48
N ALA A 1020 -34.94 -4.86 27.98
CA ALA A 1020 -35.60 -5.94 27.24
C ALA A 1020 -36.72 -5.47 26.27
N GLY A 1021 -36.42 -4.53 25.37
CA GLY A 1021 -37.34 -3.97 24.38
C GLY A 1021 -36.88 -4.25 22.95
N ARG A 1022 -37.48 -5.26 22.31
CA ARG A 1022 -37.31 -5.63 20.89
C ARG A 1022 -37.43 -4.38 19.99
N SER A 1023 -36.46 -4.16 19.11
CA SER A 1023 -36.36 -2.93 18.30
C SER A 1023 -36.00 -3.23 16.84
N LEU A 1024 -36.27 -2.29 15.92
CA LEU A 1024 -35.79 -2.38 14.54
C LEU A 1024 -34.27 -2.12 14.50
N PRO A 1025 -33.54 -2.70 13.53
CA PRO A 1025 -32.16 -2.31 13.27
C PRO A 1025 -32.00 -0.78 13.18
N PRO A 1026 -31.14 -0.14 14.00
CA PRO A 1026 -31.01 1.31 14.04
C PRO A 1026 -30.78 1.98 12.68
N ALA A 1027 -30.05 1.32 11.78
CA ALA A 1027 -29.79 1.76 10.42
C ALA A 1027 -31.07 2.11 9.65
N ILE A 1028 -32.18 1.37 9.85
CA ILE A 1028 -33.46 1.60 9.16
C ILE A 1028 -33.96 3.03 9.41
N SER A 1029 -33.80 3.54 10.64
CA SER A 1029 -34.23 4.91 10.99
C SER A 1029 -33.44 6.00 10.25
N GLN A 1030 -32.25 5.69 9.73
CA GLN A 1030 -31.37 6.61 9.01
C GLN A 1030 -31.61 6.62 7.49
N LEU A 1031 -32.37 5.66 6.96
CA LEU A 1031 -32.67 5.55 5.52
C LEU A 1031 -33.74 6.58 5.09
N LYS A 1032 -33.38 7.86 5.07
CA LYS A 1032 -34.33 8.97 4.82
C LYS A 1032 -34.93 8.99 3.40
N HIS A 1033 -34.37 8.21 2.47
CA HIS A 1033 -34.84 8.06 1.09
C HIS A 1033 -35.92 6.97 0.93
N LEU A 1034 -36.18 6.19 1.99
CA LEU A 1034 -37.07 5.04 1.91
C LEU A 1034 -38.51 5.45 1.56
N SER A 1035 -39.04 4.84 0.51
CA SER A 1035 -40.39 5.02 -0.01
C SER A 1035 -41.28 3.80 0.26
N SER A 1036 -40.68 2.61 0.32
CA SER A 1036 -41.38 1.35 0.61
C SER A 1036 -40.59 0.52 1.62
N LEU A 1037 -41.25 0.16 2.72
CA LEU A 1037 -40.71 -0.71 3.77
C LEU A 1037 -41.64 -1.90 3.99
N ASN A 1038 -41.16 -3.10 3.70
CA ASN A 1038 -41.88 -4.33 3.98
C ASN A 1038 -41.17 -5.11 5.10
N LEU A 1039 -41.85 -5.21 6.23
CA LEU A 1039 -41.45 -5.93 7.44
C LEU A 1039 -42.50 -6.98 7.80
N ARG A 1040 -43.21 -7.52 6.80
CA ARG A 1040 -44.23 -8.54 7.04
C ARG A 1040 -43.63 -9.80 7.65
N ALA A 1041 -44.33 -10.39 8.62
CA ALA A 1041 -43.98 -11.68 9.22
C ALA A 1041 -42.57 -11.78 9.84
N THR A 1042 -41.99 -10.66 10.29
CA THR A 1042 -40.62 -10.60 10.85
C THR A 1042 -40.53 -10.84 12.36
N GLN A 1043 -41.62 -11.31 12.98
CA GLN A 1043 -41.74 -11.56 14.43
C GLN A 1043 -41.45 -10.35 15.34
N LEU A 1044 -41.60 -9.13 14.81
CA LEU A 1044 -41.37 -7.90 15.56
C LEU A 1044 -42.38 -7.71 16.70
N VAL A 1045 -41.89 -7.16 17.81
CA VAL A 1045 -42.71 -6.66 18.92
C VAL A 1045 -42.25 -5.25 19.23
N PHE A 1046 -43.19 -4.32 19.31
CA PHE A 1046 -42.86 -2.92 19.61
C PHE A 1046 -42.95 -2.64 21.10
N SER A 1047 -41.91 -1.98 21.62
CA SER A 1047 -42.02 -1.10 22.78
C SER A 1047 -42.53 0.29 22.35
N GLU A 1048 -42.92 1.12 23.31
CA GLU A 1048 -43.30 2.52 23.04
C GLU A 1048 -42.16 3.32 22.37
N SER A 1049 -40.89 3.00 22.68
CA SER A 1049 -39.73 3.63 22.03
C SER A 1049 -39.52 3.11 20.60
N ALA A 1050 -39.60 1.79 20.38
CA ALA A 1050 -39.46 1.19 19.05
C ALA A 1050 -40.55 1.67 18.07
N ALA A 1051 -41.77 1.85 18.56
CA ALA A 1051 -42.88 2.40 17.78
C ALA A 1051 -42.59 3.82 17.21
N SER A 1052 -41.64 4.56 17.80
CA SER A 1052 -41.25 5.90 17.36
C SER A 1052 -40.11 5.94 16.34
N GLN A 1053 -39.37 4.84 16.13
CA GLN A 1053 -38.18 4.81 15.26
C GLN A 1053 -38.49 5.09 13.78
N LEU A 1054 -39.71 4.81 13.33
CA LEU A 1054 -40.13 5.05 11.94
C LEU A 1054 -40.42 6.53 11.65
N ARG A 1055 -40.61 7.38 12.67
CA ARG A 1055 -41.09 8.77 12.57
C ARG A 1055 -40.34 9.63 11.53
N ASP A 1056 -39.04 9.41 11.40
CA ASP A 1056 -38.19 10.26 10.57
C ASP A 1056 -38.11 9.82 9.10
N LEU A 1057 -38.79 8.73 8.72
CA LEU A 1057 -38.88 8.24 7.34
C LEU A 1057 -39.90 9.05 6.53
N THR A 1058 -39.69 10.36 6.45
CA THR A 1058 -40.68 11.34 5.95
C THR A 1058 -41.16 11.10 4.51
N ARG A 1059 -40.38 10.38 3.69
CA ARG A 1059 -40.69 10.01 2.30
C ARG A 1059 -41.42 8.67 2.15
N LEU A 1060 -41.67 7.96 3.25
CA LEU A 1060 -42.26 6.63 3.21
C LEU A 1060 -43.71 6.70 2.69
N GLN A 1061 -43.99 5.96 1.62
CA GLN A 1061 -45.28 5.87 0.96
C GLN A 1061 -46.01 4.57 1.27
N SER A 1062 -45.26 3.47 1.42
CA SER A 1062 -45.79 2.15 1.75
C SER A 1062 -45.09 1.56 2.96
N LEU A 1063 -45.87 1.13 3.94
CA LEU A 1063 -45.40 0.42 5.13
C LEU A 1063 -46.24 -0.84 5.36
N ASP A 1064 -45.61 -2.00 5.26
CA ASP A 1064 -46.21 -3.27 5.63
C ASP A 1064 -45.55 -3.84 6.89
N LEU A 1065 -46.34 -4.01 7.94
CA LEU A 1065 -45.96 -4.58 9.22
C LEU A 1065 -46.85 -5.77 9.58
N SER A 1066 -47.64 -6.29 8.63
CA SER A 1066 -48.61 -7.35 8.88
C SER A 1066 -47.98 -8.63 9.39
N ASP A 1067 -48.77 -9.45 10.07
CA ASP A 1067 -48.37 -10.75 10.61
C ASP A 1067 -47.20 -10.68 11.64
N ASN A 1068 -47.10 -9.58 12.39
CA ASN A 1068 -46.13 -9.40 13.49
C ASN A 1068 -46.79 -9.28 14.86
N PRO A 1069 -46.25 -9.84 15.95
CA PRO A 1069 -46.80 -9.65 17.30
C PRO A 1069 -46.53 -8.26 17.92
N LEU A 1070 -46.75 -7.15 17.19
CA LEU A 1070 -46.35 -5.79 17.59
C LEU A 1070 -46.82 -5.39 18.98
N GLY A 1071 -48.11 -5.61 19.29
CA GLY A 1071 -48.75 -5.23 20.56
C GLY A 1071 -48.98 -3.72 20.74
N VAL A 1072 -47.96 -2.91 20.49
CA VAL A 1072 -48.00 -1.44 20.44
C VAL A 1072 -48.08 -0.97 18.98
N PRO A 1073 -49.01 -0.08 18.61
CA PRO A 1073 -49.10 0.41 17.23
C PRO A 1073 -47.96 1.38 16.88
N PRO A 1074 -47.49 1.42 15.61
CA PRO A 1074 -46.46 2.38 15.20
C PRO A 1074 -46.93 3.83 15.30
N LEU A 1075 -45.97 4.73 15.57
CA LEU A 1075 -46.16 6.17 15.46
C LEU A 1075 -45.90 6.60 14.02
N VAL A 1076 -46.96 6.92 13.27
CA VAL A 1076 -46.87 7.41 11.88
C VAL A 1076 -46.87 8.95 11.78
N LEU A 1077 -46.80 9.62 12.93
CA LEU A 1077 -46.73 11.08 13.01
C LEU A 1077 -45.45 11.59 12.34
N GLY A 1078 -45.56 12.27 11.21
CA GLY A 1078 -44.42 12.79 10.44
C GLY A 1078 -44.23 12.11 9.08
N LEU A 1079 -44.88 10.96 8.84
CA LEU A 1079 -44.90 10.24 7.57
C LEU A 1079 -45.91 10.89 6.61
N ASN A 1080 -45.59 12.10 6.16
CA ASN A 1080 -46.50 12.95 5.39
C ASN A 1080 -46.84 12.36 4.01
N ASP A 1081 -45.94 11.54 3.46
CA ASP A 1081 -46.09 10.92 2.15
C ASP A 1081 -46.71 9.51 2.21
N LEU A 1082 -47.08 9.03 3.40
CA LEU A 1082 -47.67 7.70 3.55
C LEU A 1082 -48.99 7.58 2.78
N ARG A 1083 -49.14 6.50 2.02
CA ARG A 1083 -50.33 6.17 1.21
C ARG A 1083 -50.85 4.77 1.49
N GLN A 1084 -49.99 3.84 1.89
CA GLN A 1084 -50.36 2.47 2.22
C GLN A 1084 -49.81 2.10 3.60
N LEU A 1085 -50.69 1.66 4.48
CA LEU A 1085 -50.33 1.16 5.81
C LEU A 1085 -51.03 -0.18 6.04
N ASN A 1086 -50.26 -1.26 6.11
CA ASN A 1086 -50.76 -2.58 6.42
C ASN A 1086 -50.28 -3.01 7.83
N LEU A 1087 -51.25 -3.16 8.74
CA LEU A 1087 -51.06 -3.60 10.12
C LEU A 1087 -51.96 -4.82 10.42
N ARG A 1088 -52.36 -5.58 9.40
CA ARG A 1088 -53.19 -6.76 9.57
C ARG A 1088 -52.51 -7.76 10.51
N ASN A 1089 -53.28 -8.35 11.44
CA ASN A 1089 -52.80 -9.41 12.33
C ASN A 1089 -51.55 -8.99 13.13
N THR A 1090 -51.58 -7.77 13.70
CA THR A 1090 -50.44 -7.22 14.48
C THR A 1090 -50.62 -7.24 16.00
N GLN A 1091 -51.73 -7.81 16.48
CA GLN A 1091 -52.12 -7.86 17.89
C GLN A 1091 -52.26 -6.50 18.59
N ILE A 1092 -52.31 -5.38 17.84
CA ILE A 1092 -52.44 -4.04 18.41
C ILE A 1092 -53.84 -3.83 19.01
N SER A 1093 -53.90 -3.13 20.14
CA SER A 1093 -55.15 -2.84 20.85
C SER A 1093 -55.70 -1.43 20.60
N ARG A 1094 -54.92 -0.58 19.92
CA ARG A 1094 -55.25 0.82 19.59
C ARG A 1094 -54.84 1.09 18.15
N CYS A 1095 -55.52 2.03 17.49
CA CYS A 1095 -55.12 2.51 16.17
C CYS A 1095 -53.79 3.29 16.23
N PRO A 1096 -53.00 3.32 15.14
CA PRO A 1096 -51.77 4.10 15.09
C PRO A 1096 -52.02 5.61 15.21
N ILE A 1097 -51.08 6.30 15.85
CA ILE A 1097 -51.15 7.75 16.11
C ILE A 1097 -50.46 8.49 14.97
N GLY A 1098 -51.08 9.57 14.50
CA GLY A 1098 -50.51 10.44 13.46
C GLY A 1098 -51.10 10.25 12.05
N ILE A 1099 -52.14 9.40 11.90
CA ILE A 1099 -52.95 9.37 10.67
C ILE A 1099 -53.60 10.75 10.51
N LYS A 1100 -53.30 11.41 9.38
CA LYS A 1100 -53.86 12.72 9.02
C LYS A 1100 -55.22 12.55 8.38
N ASP A 1101 -56.04 13.60 8.43
CA ASP A 1101 -57.28 13.67 7.66
C ASP A 1101 -57.00 13.73 6.14
N GLU A 1102 -55.97 14.47 5.70
CA GLU A 1102 -55.51 14.54 4.30
C GLU A 1102 -53.96 14.59 4.19
N PRO A 1103 -53.37 14.06 3.10
CA PRO A 1103 -54.00 13.29 2.02
C PRO A 1103 -54.48 11.91 2.49
N TYR A 1104 -55.57 11.41 1.91
CA TYR A 1104 -56.12 10.12 2.31
C TYR A 1104 -55.21 8.93 1.96
N LEU A 1105 -55.08 7.97 2.88
CA LEU A 1105 -54.42 6.68 2.64
C LEU A 1105 -55.19 5.88 1.58
N THR A 1106 -54.50 5.39 0.56
CA THR A 1106 -55.09 4.48 -0.44
C THR A 1106 -55.51 3.16 0.19
N ILE A 1107 -54.74 2.65 1.16
CA ILE A 1107 -55.03 1.45 1.93
C ILE A 1107 -54.58 1.66 3.39
N LEU A 1108 -55.48 1.38 4.33
CA LEU A 1108 -55.26 1.29 5.77
C LEU A 1108 -55.85 -0.04 6.24
N ASP A 1109 -55.03 -1.09 6.26
CA ASP A 1109 -55.45 -2.41 6.70
C ASP A 1109 -55.16 -2.59 8.19
N LEU A 1110 -56.21 -2.65 8.99
CA LEU A 1110 -56.18 -2.86 10.43
C LEU A 1110 -56.84 -4.18 10.83
N ARG A 1111 -57.10 -5.09 9.88
CA ARG A 1111 -57.84 -6.33 10.12
C ARG A 1111 -57.16 -7.25 11.14
N ASP A 1112 -57.95 -8.13 11.73
CA ASP A 1112 -57.47 -9.22 12.59
C ASP A 1112 -56.62 -8.73 13.78
N ASN A 1113 -57.01 -7.61 14.39
CA ASN A 1113 -56.34 -7.00 15.54
C ASN A 1113 -57.20 -7.04 16.81
N ARG A 1114 -56.73 -6.40 17.89
CA ARG A 1114 -57.43 -6.32 19.19
C ARG A 1114 -57.99 -4.91 19.46
N ILE A 1115 -58.25 -4.13 18.40
CA ILE A 1115 -58.71 -2.75 18.52
C ILE A 1115 -60.13 -2.74 19.08
N SER A 1116 -60.36 -1.94 20.13
CA SER A 1116 -61.68 -1.77 20.76
C SER A 1116 -62.34 -0.42 20.45
N ARG A 1117 -61.54 0.57 20.07
CA ARG A 1117 -61.94 1.96 19.79
C ARG A 1117 -61.23 2.50 18.56
N VAL A 1118 -61.97 3.21 17.69
CA VAL A 1118 -61.43 3.85 16.47
C VAL A 1118 -61.57 5.37 16.58
N PRO A 1119 -60.47 6.13 16.44
CA PRO A 1119 -60.51 7.59 16.51
C PRO A 1119 -61.13 8.21 15.24
N PRO A 1120 -61.67 9.43 15.31
CA PRO A 1120 -62.26 10.11 14.14
C PRO A 1120 -61.32 10.20 12.94
N ALA A 1121 -60.03 10.49 13.13
CA ALA A 1121 -59.06 10.62 12.04
C ALA A 1121 -58.92 9.33 11.19
N VAL A 1122 -59.04 8.14 11.81
CA VAL A 1122 -59.05 6.85 11.09
C VAL A 1122 -60.36 6.65 10.34
N MET A 1123 -61.48 7.05 10.96
CA MET A 1123 -62.81 6.96 10.33
C MET A 1123 -62.90 7.88 9.10
N ASN A 1124 -62.33 9.08 9.18
CA ASN A 1124 -62.31 10.05 8.09
C ASN A 1124 -61.58 9.52 6.84
N GLN A 1125 -60.69 8.52 6.98
CA GLN A 1125 -60.04 7.86 5.85
C GLN A 1125 -60.97 6.96 5.03
N ALA A 1126 -62.11 6.53 5.59
CA ALA A 1126 -63.03 5.59 4.99
C ALA A 1126 -63.94 6.21 3.90
N VAL A 1127 -63.38 7.01 3.00
CA VAL A 1127 -64.13 7.66 1.91
C VAL A 1127 -64.55 6.70 0.79
N ALA A 1128 -64.08 5.45 0.81
CA ALA A 1128 -64.46 4.37 -0.11
C ALA A 1128 -64.29 2.98 0.55
N ASP A 1129 -65.01 1.97 0.05
CA ASP A 1129 -65.18 0.63 0.67
C ASP A 1129 -63.87 -0.12 0.97
N ASP A 1130 -62.84 0.03 0.14
CA ASP A 1130 -61.60 -0.76 0.24
C ASP A 1130 -60.42 0.00 0.87
N ARG A 1131 -60.66 1.24 1.35
CA ARG A 1131 -59.57 2.08 1.88
C ARG A 1131 -59.23 1.79 3.34
N VAL A 1132 -60.23 1.51 4.16
CA VAL A 1132 -60.03 1.22 5.59
C VAL A 1132 -60.64 -0.14 5.90
N LEU A 1133 -59.82 -1.07 6.39
CA LEU A 1133 -60.26 -2.43 6.68
C LEU A 1133 -60.15 -2.71 8.18
N LEU A 1134 -61.29 -2.85 8.87
CA LEU A 1134 -61.33 -3.03 10.34
C LEU A 1134 -61.86 -4.41 10.80
N TRP A 1135 -62.29 -5.25 9.88
CA TRP A 1135 -62.80 -6.62 10.09
C TRP A 1135 -61.92 -7.43 11.05
N GLY A 1136 -62.53 -8.26 11.90
CA GLY A 1136 -61.75 -9.09 12.84
C GLY A 1136 -61.25 -8.34 14.08
N ASN A 1137 -61.74 -7.12 14.35
CA ASN A 1137 -61.46 -6.37 15.57
C ASN A 1137 -62.66 -6.38 16.56
N PRO A 1138 -62.42 -6.51 17.87
CA PRO A 1138 -63.45 -6.49 18.90
C PRO A 1138 -63.89 -5.05 19.26
N LEU A 1139 -64.52 -4.33 18.33
CA LEU A 1139 -65.03 -2.98 18.60
C LEU A 1139 -66.16 -3.02 19.64
N THR A 1140 -65.95 -2.32 20.76
CA THR A 1140 -66.88 -2.27 21.91
C THR A 1140 -67.21 -0.83 22.33
N ASP A 1141 -66.42 0.16 21.93
CA ASP A 1141 -66.65 1.57 22.24
C ASP A 1141 -67.93 2.09 21.57
N GLU A 1142 -68.89 2.55 22.37
CA GLU A 1142 -70.22 2.96 21.90
C GLU A 1142 -70.14 4.15 20.93
N ASP A 1143 -69.29 5.14 21.22
CA ASP A 1143 -69.07 6.31 20.34
C ASP A 1143 -68.53 5.89 18.97
N THR A 1144 -67.59 4.93 18.94
CA THR A 1144 -67.06 4.36 17.71
C THR A 1144 -68.15 3.65 16.91
N LEU A 1145 -68.98 2.84 17.58
CA LEU A 1145 -70.08 2.13 16.93
C LEU A 1145 -71.15 3.09 16.38
N ARG A 1146 -71.49 4.15 17.12
CA ARG A 1146 -72.40 5.21 16.64
C ARG A 1146 -71.81 5.93 15.42
N ARG A 1147 -70.51 6.29 15.44
CA ARG A 1147 -69.82 6.88 14.29
C ARG A 1147 -69.82 5.95 13.07
N LEU A 1148 -69.62 4.65 13.24
CA LEU A 1148 -69.71 3.68 12.14
C LEU A 1148 -71.10 3.65 11.52
N VAL A 1149 -72.16 3.70 12.34
CA VAL A 1149 -73.55 3.79 11.86
C VAL A 1149 -73.77 5.09 11.08
N SER A 1150 -73.44 6.24 11.65
CA SER A 1150 -73.60 7.54 10.99
C SER A 1150 -72.80 7.63 9.69
N HIS A 1151 -71.54 7.21 9.71
CA HIS A 1151 -70.69 7.20 8.52
C HIS A 1151 -71.29 6.35 7.40
N ARG A 1152 -71.75 5.13 7.71
CA ARG A 1152 -72.39 4.27 6.72
C ARG A 1152 -73.71 4.85 6.21
N GLU A 1153 -74.49 5.54 7.05
CA GLU A 1153 -75.70 6.24 6.59
C GLU A 1153 -75.39 7.41 5.65
N GLU A 1154 -74.29 8.12 5.88
CA GLU A 1154 -73.84 9.24 5.05
C GLU A 1154 -73.19 8.80 3.73
N THR A 1155 -72.36 7.75 3.75
CA THR A 1155 -71.51 7.36 2.62
C THR A 1155 -71.95 6.07 1.93
N GLY A 1156 -72.77 5.24 2.58
CA GLY A 1156 -73.11 3.88 2.13
C GLY A 1156 -72.00 2.85 2.38
N VAL A 1157 -70.83 3.27 2.86
CA VAL A 1157 -69.64 2.43 3.03
C VAL A 1157 -69.68 1.69 4.37
N ASN A 1158 -69.43 0.38 4.34
CA ASN A 1158 -69.41 -0.45 5.56
C ASN A 1158 -67.98 -0.89 5.91
N VAL A 1159 -67.39 -0.26 6.93
CA VAL A 1159 -65.97 -0.40 7.27
C VAL A 1159 -65.69 -1.57 8.23
N TRP A 1160 -66.71 -2.06 8.94
CA TRP A 1160 -66.55 -3.07 10.00
C TRP A 1160 -67.77 -3.98 10.15
N LEU A 1161 -67.52 -5.26 10.47
CA LEU A 1161 -68.49 -6.24 10.94
C LEU A 1161 -67.90 -7.00 12.14
N ASP A 1162 -68.73 -7.31 13.14
CA ASP A 1162 -68.37 -8.15 14.28
C ASP A 1162 -68.11 -9.59 13.84
N ALA A 1163 -67.32 -10.31 14.63
CA ALA A 1163 -67.12 -11.74 14.41
C ALA A 1163 -68.40 -12.52 14.77
N PRO A 1164 -68.77 -13.57 14.01
CA PRO A 1164 -69.82 -14.50 14.40
C PRO A 1164 -69.57 -15.10 15.79
N ARG A 1165 -70.56 -14.99 16.67
CA ARG A 1165 -70.53 -15.60 18.01
C ARG A 1165 -71.13 -17.00 17.96
N ALA A 1166 -71.04 -17.74 19.08
CA ALA A 1166 -71.62 -19.09 19.19
C ALA A 1166 -73.13 -19.14 18.93
N ASP A 1167 -73.83 -18.02 19.11
CA ASP A 1167 -75.25 -17.83 18.83
C ASP A 1167 -75.55 -17.27 17.42
N TYR A 1168 -74.53 -17.13 16.54
CA TYR A 1168 -74.72 -16.67 15.17
C TYR A 1168 -75.66 -17.59 14.37
N GLY A 1169 -76.61 -17.00 13.64
CA GLY A 1169 -77.64 -17.74 12.94
C GLY A 1169 -78.83 -18.17 13.81
N SER A 1170 -78.74 -17.99 15.13
CA SER A 1170 -79.84 -18.29 16.05
C SER A 1170 -80.87 -17.16 16.05
N PRO A 1171 -82.19 -17.47 15.97
CA PRO A 1171 -83.22 -16.46 16.15
C PRO A 1171 -83.16 -15.81 17.54
N MET A 1172 -82.56 -16.47 18.54
CA MET A 1172 -82.46 -15.95 19.91
C MET A 1172 -81.75 -14.60 20.00
N VAL A 1173 -80.81 -14.34 19.08
CA VAL A 1173 -80.09 -13.06 18.99
C VAL A 1173 -81.03 -11.89 18.70
N TRP A 1174 -82.13 -12.14 18.00
CA TRP A 1174 -83.17 -11.17 17.62
C TRP A 1174 -84.38 -11.17 18.55
N LEU A 1175 -84.37 -11.96 19.62
CA LEU A 1175 -85.48 -12.10 20.58
C LEU A 1175 -85.19 -11.46 21.95
N ARG A 1176 -84.04 -10.79 22.10
CA ARG A 1176 -83.71 -10.04 23.33
C ARG A 1176 -84.78 -8.96 23.57
N ASP A 1177 -85.06 -8.71 24.85
CA ASP A 1177 -86.03 -7.71 25.32
C ASP A 1177 -87.48 -7.89 24.82
N CYS A 1178 -87.86 -9.13 24.47
CA CYS A 1178 -89.24 -9.50 24.13
C CYS A 1178 -89.90 -10.34 25.23
N GLU A 1179 -91.21 -10.21 25.42
CA GLU A 1179 -92.00 -11.09 26.30
C GLU A 1179 -92.02 -12.54 25.80
N GLU A 1180 -92.07 -13.53 26.71
CA GLU A 1180 -91.98 -14.96 26.38
C GLU A 1180 -92.98 -15.41 25.31
N ALA A 1181 -94.23 -14.91 25.37
CA ALA A 1181 -95.26 -15.24 24.38
C ALA A 1181 -94.89 -14.74 22.97
N LEU A 1182 -94.29 -13.56 22.87
CA LEU A 1182 -93.83 -12.97 21.61
C LEU A 1182 -92.58 -13.70 21.09
N GLN A 1183 -91.68 -14.14 21.99
CA GLN A 1183 -90.51 -14.95 21.64
C GLN A 1183 -90.92 -16.27 20.98
N GLN A 1184 -91.89 -17.00 21.55
CA GLN A 1184 -92.39 -18.26 21.00
C GLN A 1184 -93.00 -18.07 19.61
N SER A 1185 -93.82 -17.03 19.43
CA SER A 1185 -94.46 -16.72 18.14
C SER A 1185 -93.42 -16.39 17.05
N ARG A 1186 -92.45 -15.54 17.37
CA ARG A 1186 -91.37 -15.12 16.47
C ARG A 1186 -90.40 -16.26 16.16
N GLN A 1187 -90.10 -17.14 17.12
CA GLN A 1187 -89.31 -18.34 16.90
C GLN A 1187 -90.00 -19.31 15.92
N ALA A 1188 -91.31 -19.54 16.10
CA ALA A 1188 -92.09 -20.36 15.18
C ALA A 1188 -92.14 -19.76 13.76
N LEU A 1189 -92.26 -18.43 13.65
CA LEU A 1189 -92.19 -17.71 12.37
C LEU A 1189 -90.83 -17.93 11.68
N TRP A 1190 -89.73 -17.75 12.40
CA TRP A 1190 -88.38 -17.97 11.87
C TRP A 1190 -88.18 -19.39 11.36
N GLN A 1191 -88.65 -20.40 12.10
CA GLN A 1191 -88.59 -21.81 11.68
C GLN A 1191 -89.40 -22.08 10.40
N ARG A 1192 -90.61 -21.50 10.28
CA ARG A 1192 -91.42 -21.64 9.05
C ARG A 1192 -90.71 -21.07 7.83
N LEU A 1193 -90.09 -19.88 7.97
CA LEU A 1193 -89.35 -19.25 6.88
C LEU A 1193 -88.08 -20.02 6.52
N ALA A 1194 -87.38 -20.61 7.50
CA ALA A 1194 -86.16 -21.39 7.27
C ALA A 1194 -86.40 -22.64 6.39
N VAL A 1195 -87.60 -23.25 6.47
CA VAL A 1195 -87.96 -24.46 5.71
C VAL A 1195 -88.43 -24.14 4.28
N LYS A 1196 -88.77 -22.89 3.97
CA LYS A 1196 -89.17 -22.49 2.61
C LYS A 1196 -87.98 -22.58 1.62
N PRO A 1197 -88.22 -22.85 0.32
CA PRO A 1197 -87.17 -22.78 -0.70
C PRO A 1197 -86.46 -21.42 -0.69
N SER A 1198 -85.12 -21.43 -0.69
CA SER A 1198 -84.27 -20.24 -0.52
C SER A 1198 -84.36 -19.53 0.85
N GLY A 1199 -85.06 -20.13 1.82
CA GLY A 1199 -85.27 -19.51 3.14
C GLY A 1199 -84.02 -19.37 3.98
N THR A 1200 -83.10 -20.32 3.90
CA THR A 1200 -81.76 -20.23 4.51
C THR A 1200 -81.00 -19.02 3.98
N ARG A 1201 -80.92 -18.86 2.65
CA ARG A 1201 -80.24 -17.72 2.00
C ARG A 1201 -80.87 -16.37 2.33
N PHE A 1202 -82.19 -16.31 2.48
CA PHE A 1202 -82.90 -15.10 2.91
C PHE A 1202 -82.55 -14.76 4.37
N LEU A 1203 -82.60 -15.75 5.27
CA LEU A 1203 -82.23 -15.57 6.67
C LEU A 1203 -80.74 -15.28 6.86
N ASP A 1204 -79.87 -15.71 5.95
CA ASP A 1204 -78.43 -15.37 5.99
C ASP A 1204 -78.19 -13.85 5.88
N VAL A 1205 -79.03 -13.12 5.14
CA VAL A 1205 -78.97 -11.64 5.09
C VAL A 1205 -79.29 -11.08 6.48
N ILE A 1206 -80.32 -11.61 7.14
CA ILE A 1206 -80.72 -11.20 8.49
C ILE A 1206 -79.66 -11.58 9.53
N ASN A 1207 -79.09 -12.77 9.41
CA ASN A 1207 -78.00 -13.23 10.28
C ASN A 1207 -76.80 -12.30 10.18
N ARG A 1208 -76.41 -11.87 8.98
CA ARG A 1208 -75.30 -10.91 8.80
C ARG A 1208 -75.58 -9.54 9.42
N LEU A 1209 -76.85 -9.10 9.51
CA LEU A 1209 -77.18 -7.86 10.21
C LEU A 1209 -76.79 -7.91 11.69
N SER A 1210 -76.79 -9.07 12.33
CA SER A 1210 -76.39 -9.19 13.74
C SER A 1210 -74.91 -8.90 13.98
N LEU A 1211 -74.11 -8.78 12.91
CA LEU A 1211 -72.70 -8.43 12.95
C LEU A 1211 -72.47 -6.93 12.74
N THR A 1212 -73.51 -6.15 12.43
CA THR A 1212 -73.36 -4.71 12.15
C THR A 1212 -73.24 -3.88 13.43
N ALA A 1213 -72.69 -2.68 13.32
CA ALA A 1213 -72.68 -1.72 14.43
C ALA A 1213 -74.10 -1.36 14.89
N ASP A 1214 -75.05 -1.28 13.96
CA ASP A 1214 -76.48 -0.99 14.19
C ASP A 1214 -77.11 -1.98 15.14
N PHE A 1215 -76.76 -3.27 14.99
CA PHE A 1215 -77.23 -4.29 15.89
C PHE A 1215 -76.76 -4.06 17.33
N LYS A 1216 -75.57 -3.49 17.52
CA LYS A 1216 -75.03 -3.19 18.85
C LYS A 1216 -75.61 -1.91 19.46
N VAL A 1217 -75.72 -0.82 18.70
CA VAL A 1217 -76.12 0.50 19.26
C VAL A 1217 -77.57 0.90 18.99
N SER A 1218 -78.22 0.29 18.00
CA SER A 1218 -79.60 0.58 17.57
C SER A 1218 -80.46 -0.68 17.53
N TYR A 1219 -80.17 -1.64 18.43
CA TYR A 1219 -80.78 -2.97 18.46
C TYR A 1219 -82.31 -2.94 18.34
N LEU A 1220 -83.02 -2.21 19.20
CA LEU A 1220 -84.50 -2.22 19.23
C LEU A 1220 -85.11 -1.72 17.92
N SER A 1221 -84.51 -0.70 17.29
CA SER A 1221 -84.96 -0.16 16.01
C SER A 1221 -84.75 -1.16 14.87
N LEU A 1222 -83.55 -1.75 14.80
CA LEU A 1222 -83.22 -2.76 13.80
C LEU A 1222 -84.05 -4.04 13.99
N GLN A 1223 -84.23 -4.48 15.22
CA GLN A 1223 -85.06 -5.63 15.59
C GLN A 1223 -86.51 -5.44 15.13
N ALA A 1224 -87.10 -4.26 15.35
CA ALA A 1224 -88.46 -3.97 14.91
C ALA A 1224 -88.61 -4.04 13.38
N ARG A 1225 -87.62 -3.50 12.64
CA ARG A 1225 -87.57 -3.57 11.17
C ARG A 1225 -87.43 -5.00 10.67
N VAL A 1226 -86.50 -5.78 11.24
CA VAL A 1226 -86.28 -7.18 10.89
C VAL A 1226 -87.56 -7.99 11.08
N TRP A 1227 -88.21 -7.90 12.24
CA TRP A 1227 -89.44 -8.67 12.47
C TRP A 1227 -90.63 -8.20 11.62
N ARG A 1228 -90.69 -6.93 11.22
CA ARG A 1228 -91.66 -6.45 10.23
C ARG A 1228 -91.45 -7.14 8.88
N LEU A 1229 -90.23 -7.15 8.36
CA LEU A 1229 -89.89 -7.81 7.11
C LEU A 1229 -90.17 -9.32 7.16
N LEU A 1230 -89.78 -9.99 8.26
CA LEU A 1230 -90.05 -11.42 8.44
C LEU A 1230 -91.55 -11.74 8.50
N HIS A 1231 -92.35 -10.87 9.11
CA HIS A 1231 -93.80 -11.02 9.13
C HIS A 1231 -94.39 -10.85 7.72
N GLU A 1232 -93.98 -9.80 6.99
CA GLU A 1232 -94.39 -9.55 5.60
C GLU A 1232 -94.03 -10.74 4.70
N ALA A 1233 -92.84 -11.33 4.87
CA ALA A 1233 -92.40 -12.53 4.14
C ALA A 1233 -93.26 -13.78 4.38
N ASP A 1234 -94.04 -13.83 5.46
CA ASP A 1234 -94.94 -14.94 5.79
C ASP A 1234 -96.41 -14.69 5.39
N THR A 1235 -96.76 -13.46 4.94
CA THR A 1235 -98.14 -13.09 4.62
C THR A 1235 -98.72 -13.79 3.38
N SER A 1236 -97.91 -14.03 2.34
CA SER A 1236 -98.34 -14.74 1.12
C SER A 1236 -97.18 -15.38 0.35
N GLU A 1237 -97.49 -16.39 -0.46
CA GLU A 1237 -96.51 -17.07 -1.34
C GLU A 1237 -96.01 -16.15 -2.46
N GLU A 1238 -96.83 -15.20 -2.90
CA GLU A 1238 -96.44 -14.16 -3.86
C GLU A 1238 -95.39 -13.21 -3.25
N MET A 1239 -95.61 -12.76 -2.00
CA MET A 1239 -94.65 -11.92 -1.28
C MET A 1239 -93.32 -12.65 -1.03
N TRP A 1240 -93.39 -13.93 -0.65
CA TRP A 1240 -92.22 -14.79 -0.52
C TRP A 1240 -91.43 -14.91 -1.84
N THR A 1241 -92.13 -15.09 -2.96
CA THR A 1241 -91.50 -15.19 -4.29
C THR A 1241 -90.83 -13.87 -4.70
N ARG A 1242 -91.39 -12.72 -4.30
CA ARG A 1242 -90.77 -11.40 -4.54
C ARG A 1242 -89.51 -11.19 -3.70
N LEU A 1243 -89.55 -11.54 -2.41
CA LEU A 1243 -88.42 -11.36 -1.48
C LEU A 1243 -87.29 -12.37 -1.69
N SER A 1244 -87.61 -13.59 -2.14
CA SER A 1244 -86.63 -14.66 -2.39
C SER A 1244 -85.87 -14.55 -3.71
N ARG A 1245 -86.23 -13.61 -4.61
CA ARG A 1245 -85.48 -13.32 -5.85
C ARG A 1245 -84.14 -12.65 -5.50
N SER A 1246 -83.06 -13.11 -6.12
CA SER A 1246 -81.65 -12.79 -5.80
C SER A 1246 -81.41 -11.43 -5.15
N SER A 1247 -80.96 -11.45 -3.90
CA SER A 1247 -80.32 -10.32 -3.22
C SER A 1247 -78.92 -10.13 -3.81
N GLY A 1248 -78.56 -8.91 -4.21
CA GLY A 1248 -77.23 -8.55 -4.72
C GLY A 1248 -76.13 -8.69 -3.67
N ARG A 1249 -74.91 -8.23 -4.01
CA ARG A 1249 -73.64 -8.35 -3.24
C ARG A 1249 -73.86 -8.47 -1.72
N PHE A 1250 -73.58 -9.66 -1.18
CA PHE A 1250 -73.78 -10.04 0.24
C PHE A 1250 -72.82 -9.36 1.22
N ASP A 1251 -71.93 -8.51 0.71
CA ASP A 1251 -70.85 -7.88 1.45
C ASP A 1251 -71.30 -6.60 2.18
N HIS A 1252 -72.50 -6.07 1.85
CA HIS A 1252 -73.13 -4.92 2.51
C HIS A 1252 -74.48 -5.30 3.13
N PRO A 1253 -74.51 -5.84 4.36
CA PRO A 1253 -75.72 -6.42 4.94
C PRO A 1253 -76.87 -5.43 5.11
N MET A 1254 -76.58 -4.17 5.48
CA MET A 1254 -77.60 -3.11 5.61
C MET A 1254 -78.20 -2.70 4.27
N ALA A 1255 -77.40 -2.63 3.19
CA ALA A 1255 -77.90 -2.30 1.86
C ALA A 1255 -78.75 -3.45 1.28
N ALA A 1256 -78.31 -4.70 1.49
CA ALA A 1256 -79.08 -5.88 1.12
C ALA A 1256 -80.42 -5.95 1.89
N PHE A 1257 -80.42 -5.58 3.17
CA PHE A 1257 -81.63 -5.50 3.98
C PHE A 1257 -82.58 -4.38 3.54
N GLY A 1258 -82.06 -3.18 3.27
CA GLY A 1258 -82.86 -2.07 2.73
C GLY A 1258 -83.52 -2.43 1.40
N ALA A 1259 -82.79 -3.11 0.50
CA ALA A 1259 -83.36 -3.59 -0.76
C ALA A 1259 -84.46 -4.65 -0.57
N LEU A 1260 -84.43 -5.42 0.53
CA LEU A 1260 -85.51 -6.33 0.88
C LEU A 1260 -86.73 -5.57 1.42
N GLU A 1261 -86.52 -4.53 2.24
CA GLU A 1261 -87.60 -3.65 2.71
C GLU A 1261 -88.25 -2.87 1.54
N ASP A 1262 -87.49 -2.38 0.57
CA ASP A 1262 -88.05 -1.68 -0.60
C ASP A 1262 -88.95 -2.60 -1.43
N ARG A 1263 -88.62 -3.89 -1.51
CA ARG A 1263 -89.41 -4.90 -2.23
C ARG A 1263 -90.73 -5.25 -1.54
N THR A 1264 -90.91 -4.94 -0.26
CA THR A 1264 -92.22 -5.10 0.38
C THR A 1264 -93.15 -3.91 0.11
N ASN A 1265 -92.60 -2.77 -0.30
CA ASN A 1265 -93.34 -1.56 -0.66
C ASN A 1265 -93.69 -1.46 -2.16
N LEU A 1266 -93.27 -2.43 -2.99
CA LEU A 1266 -93.54 -2.57 -4.44
C LEU A 1266 -94.57 -3.67 -4.72
#